data_AF-A0AAW8VRG2-F1
#
_entry.id   AF-A0AAW8VRG2-F1
#
_cell.length_a   1.000
_cell.length_b   1.000
_cell.length_c   1.000
_cell.angle_alpha   90.00
_cell.angle_beta   90.00
_cell.angle_gamma   90.00
#
_symmetry.space_group_name_H-M   'P 1'
#
loop_
_entity.id
_entity.type
_entity.pdbx_description
1 polymer ?
#
loop_
_entity_poly.entity_id
_entity_poly.type
_entity_poly.pdbx_seq_one_letter_code
_entity_poly.pdbx_strand_id
1 'polypeptide(L)'
;MNFNHLKTAMICLLAVCIQITHAGTQQVNIERSFMVGDGIAQFIPTGYDAKKIPSFALQSEPRKKGELASNWTLMPEFFLNDGKAGASLAVPEGTSLYGGGEVTGTLLRNGKTIKLWNTDSGAYGVDGGKRLYQSHPWIMGVRKDGTSFGILFDTTWKAELSSMDDKIELRSEGELFRVFIIDRESPQAVVKGLSELIGTMPMIPRWAMGYQQCRFSYSPDSRVLEIADNFRERRIPCDVIWMDIDYMDGYRIFTFNPKGFPNPKKLNQDLHLRGFHSAWMIDPGAKVDPDYFVYKSGTENDVWVKTADGKEYNGDAWPGSAAFPDFTCPKVSKWWSGLYKDFLAQGVDGVWNDVNEPQISNTPTGTMPEDNFHRGGGNLPAGSHLQYHNVYGFLMVKASRTGIEAVRPEKRPFILTRSNFLGGQRYAATWTGDNGSSWEHLKMSIPMSITLGLSGQPFSGADIGGFLFNADADLWGHWIGLGAFYPFSRAHACAGTNDKEPWAFGKEVEDAARTALERRYMLLPYLYTLLQEASETGMPIMQPAFFADPKDLSLRGEEKVFLLGSDLLVIPSWAEQVALPKGIWEEFSLFPGDNKDKYQSKLKIRGGAIIPTGKIIQNTTEKSLDPLTLLVCLDEQGKASGSMYWDEGEGWSFKKGNYSLQQFTAEKGANNKVIVKLAGKTGKYQTENKDMAIVKVVTKQGIRQGSGNLTEGIEIQL
;
A
#
# COMPACT_ATOMS: atom_id res chain seq x y z
N MET A 1 -79.23 -1.73 -31.92
CA MET A 1 -79.50 -0.38 -32.45
C MET A 1 -78.13 0.26 -32.71
N ASN A 2 -77.65 0.28 -33.96
CA ASN A 2 -77.81 1.35 -34.98
C ASN A 2 -76.98 2.60 -34.60
N PHE A 3 -76.08 3.19 -35.41
CA PHE A 3 -75.80 3.17 -36.86
C PHE A 3 -74.38 3.77 -37.13
N ASN A 4 -73.69 3.27 -38.17
CA ASN A 4 -72.95 3.93 -39.29
C ASN A 4 -72.68 5.46 -39.24
N HIS A 5 -71.71 6.10 -39.92
CA HIS A 5 -70.57 5.80 -40.81
C HIS A 5 -69.92 7.16 -41.21
N LEU A 6 -68.63 7.14 -41.57
CA LEU A 6 -67.90 7.89 -42.62
C LEU A 6 -67.98 9.45 -42.73
N LYS A 7 -66.79 10.09 -42.79
CA LYS A 7 -66.12 10.62 -44.04
C LYS A 7 -64.84 11.42 -43.64
N THR A 8 -63.62 11.01 -44.06
CA THR A 8 -62.86 11.50 -45.26
C THR A 8 -62.33 12.93 -45.09
N ALA A 9 -61.09 13.37 -45.38
CA ALA A 9 -59.75 12.84 -45.64
C ALA A 9 -58.84 14.08 -45.81
N MET A 10 -57.61 14.11 -45.29
CA MET A 10 -56.49 14.77 -45.98
C MET A 10 -55.13 14.36 -45.40
N ILE A 11 -54.21 14.10 -46.32
CA ILE A 11 -52.91 13.45 -46.18
C ILE A 11 -51.85 14.48 -45.76
N CYS A 12 -50.95 14.11 -44.84
CA CYS A 12 -49.54 14.51 -44.89
C CYS A 12 -48.69 13.39 -44.29
N LEU A 13 -47.86 12.79 -45.15
CA LEU A 13 -46.73 11.96 -44.75
C LEU A 13 -45.83 12.76 -43.79
N LEU A 14 -45.63 12.25 -42.59
CA LEU A 14 -44.38 12.41 -41.87
C LEU A 14 -44.01 11.03 -41.35
N ALA A 15 -43.19 10.35 -42.16
CA ALA A 15 -42.41 9.23 -41.70
C ALA A 15 -41.57 9.74 -40.53
N VAL A 16 -41.95 9.39 -39.31
CA VAL A 16 -41.04 9.45 -38.18
C VAL A 16 -40.05 8.31 -38.42
N CYS A 17 -38.97 8.63 -39.13
CA CYS A 17 -37.73 7.89 -39.02
C CYS A 17 -37.31 7.97 -37.55
N ILE A 18 -37.72 6.99 -36.76
CA ILE A 18 -36.99 6.64 -35.56
C ILE A 18 -35.64 6.15 -36.09
N GLN A 19 -34.67 7.06 -36.17
CA GLN A 19 -33.27 6.68 -36.23
C GLN A 19 -33.01 5.92 -34.94
N ILE A 20 -33.09 4.59 -35.02
CA ILE A 20 -32.34 3.73 -34.12
C ILE A 20 -30.88 4.01 -34.47
N THR A 21 -30.30 5.04 -33.85
CA THR A 21 -28.85 5.25 -33.86
C THR A 21 -28.26 3.98 -33.28
N HIS A 22 -27.65 3.17 -34.13
CA HIS A 22 -26.82 2.08 -33.67
C HIS A 22 -25.72 2.70 -32.80
N ALA A 23 -25.85 2.51 -31.49
CA ALA A 23 -24.81 2.77 -30.50
C ALA A 23 -23.56 2.01 -30.94
N GLY A 24 -22.64 2.72 -31.61
CA GLY A 24 -21.48 2.15 -32.26
C GLY A 24 -20.22 2.53 -31.51
N THR A 25 -19.36 1.55 -31.23
CA THR A 25 -17.99 1.83 -30.80
C THR A 25 -17.26 2.57 -31.93
N GLN A 26 -16.80 3.79 -31.66
CA GLN A 26 -16.04 4.62 -32.58
C GLN A 26 -14.56 4.55 -32.24
N GLN A 27 -13.71 4.11 -33.17
CA GLN A 27 -12.26 4.18 -32.97
C GLN A 27 -11.76 5.63 -32.98
N VAL A 28 -10.75 5.91 -32.17
CA VAL A 28 -10.09 7.21 -32.04
C VAL A 28 -8.62 7.07 -32.39
N ASN A 29 -8.15 7.91 -33.31
CA ASN A 29 -6.76 7.88 -33.77
C ASN A 29 -5.79 8.38 -32.68
N ILE A 30 -4.60 7.78 -32.63
CA ILE A 30 -3.46 8.33 -31.89
C ILE A 30 -3.01 9.62 -32.60
N GLU A 31 -3.10 10.75 -31.91
CA GLU A 31 -2.63 12.04 -32.42
C GLU A 31 -1.11 12.16 -32.29
N ARG A 32 -0.56 11.71 -31.15
CA ARG A 32 0.87 11.77 -30.86
C ARG A 32 1.33 10.53 -30.11
N SER A 33 2.50 10.02 -30.47
CA SER A 33 3.24 9.01 -29.73
C SER A 33 4.73 9.33 -29.72
N PHE A 34 5.39 9.15 -28.58
CA PHE A 34 6.81 9.43 -28.43
C PHE A 34 7.39 8.81 -27.15
N MET A 35 8.72 8.71 -27.09
CA MET A 35 9.42 8.23 -25.89
C MET A 35 9.51 9.35 -24.84
N VAL A 36 9.26 8.99 -23.59
CA VAL A 36 9.36 9.88 -22.42
C VAL A 36 10.42 9.43 -21.40
N GLY A 37 10.91 8.20 -21.53
CA GLY A 37 11.95 7.61 -20.70
C GLY A 37 12.52 6.36 -21.37
N ASP A 38 13.50 5.72 -20.71
CA ASP A 38 14.09 4.49 -21.22
C ASP A 38 13.07 3.34 -21.19
N GLY A 39 12.70 2.84 -22.38
CA GLY A 39 11.61 1.87 -22.52
C GLY A 39 10.24 2.39 -22.08
N ILE A 40 10.00 3.71 -22.03
CA ILE A 40 8.71 4.31 -21.67
C ILE A 40 8.16 5.17 -22.81
N ALA A 41 7.01 4.79 -23.36
CA ALA A 41 6.31 5.51 -24.41
C ALA A 41 5.01 6.13 -23.89
N GLN A 42 4.65 7.28 -24.44
CA GLN A 42 3.37 7.96 -24.21
C GLN A 42 2.54 7.96 -25.49
N PHE A 43 1.24 7.71 -25.35
CA PHE A 43 0.26 7.71 -26.44
C PHE A 43 -0.88 8.66 -26.10
N ILE A 44 -1.17 9.59 -27.00
CA ILE A 44 -2.18 10.64 -26.82
C ILE A 44 -3.22 10.49 -27.94
N PRO A 45 -4.49 10.20 -27.61
CA PRO A 45 -5.55 10.13 -28.61
C PRO A 45 -5.97 11.52 -29.09
N THR A 46 -6.50 11.57 -30.31
CA THR A 46 -7.11 12.77 -30.88
C THR A 46 -8.29 13.21 -30.03
N GLY A 47 -8.28 14.46 -29.57
CA GLY A 47 -9.33 15.01 -28.70
C GLY A 47 -9.05 14.94 -27.20
N TYR A 48 -7.90 14.37 -26.78
CA TYR A 48 -7.44 14.48 -25.39
C TYR A 48 -7.19 15.95 -25.00
N ASP A 49 -7.73 16.36 -23.86
CA ASP A 49 -7.49 17.69 -23.28
C ASP A 49 -6.97 17.56 -21.84
N ALA A 50 -5.68 17.86 -21.67
CA ALA A 50 -5.00 17.82 -20.37
C ALA A 50 -5.59 18.80 -19.33
N LYS A 51 -6.32 19.84 -19.77
CA LYS A 51 -7.01 20.76 -18.84
C LYS A 51 -8.29 20.15 -18.27
N LYS A 52 -8.92 19.23 -18.99
CA LYS A 52 -10.11 18.50 -18.53
C LYS A 52 -9.74 17.26 -17.72
N ILE A 53 -8.67 16.57 -18.10
CA ILE A 53 -8.18 15.37 -17.42
C ILE A 53 -6.72 15.57 -17.00
N PRO A 54 -6.47 16.35 -15.92
CA PRO A 54 -5.15 16.41 -15.32
C PRO A 54 -4.81 15.04 -14.67
N SER A 55 -3.54 14.68 -14.69
CA SER A 55 -3.09 13.44 -14.03
C SER A 55 -2.94 13.61 -12.52
N PHE A 56 -3.34 12.56 -11.80
CA PHE A 56 -3.06 12.38 -10.39
C PHE A 56 -2.00 11.27 -10.15
N ALA A 57 -1.87 10.34 -11.11
CA ALA A 57 -0.91 9.26 -11.05
C ALA A 57 0.52 9.77 -11.21
N LEU A 58 0.77 10.62 -12.20
CA LEU A 58 2.11 11.08 -12.52
C LEU A 58 2.66 12.01 -11.43
N GLN A 59 3.94 11.84 -11.06
CA GLN A 59 4.61 12.76 -10.15
C GLN A 59 4.84 14.13 -10.80
N SER A 60 5.11 14.13 -12.09
CA SER A 60 5.25 15.33 -12.92
C SER A 60 4.97 15.01 -14.38
N GLU A 61 4.59 16.02 -15.16
CA GLU A 61 4.38 15.85 -16.60
C GLU A 61 5.68 15.46 -17.31
N PRO A 62 5.74 14.28 -17.97
CA PRO A 62 6.95 13.81 -18.61
C PRO A 62 7.26 14.63 -19.87
N ARG A 63 8.55 14.82 -20.14
CA ARG A 63 9.04 15.53 -21.34
C ARG A 63 9.34 14.52 -22.45
N LYS A 64 9.02 14.89 -23.70
CA LYS A 64 9.48 14.13 -24.88
C LYS A 64 11.01 14.00 -24.86
N LYS A 65 11.51 12.77 -24.96
CA LYS A 65 12.94 12.41 -25.02
C LYS A 65 13.39 11.99 -26.41
N GLY A 66 12.47 11.49 -27.22
CA GLY A 66 12.75 11.06 -28.60
C GLY A 66 11.48 10.64 -29.32
N GLU A 67 11.59 10.36 -30.61
CA GLU A 67 10.52 9.68 -31.34
C GLU A 67 10.32 8.25 -30.81
N LEU A 68 9.16 7.67 -31.10
CA LEU A 68 8.89 6.27 -30.79
C LEU A 68 9.98 5.38 -31.41
N ALA A 69 10.49 4.42 -30.64
CA ALA A 69 11.56 3.54 -31.13
C ALA A 69 11.09 2.77 -32.38
N SER A 70 11.97 2.60 -33.37
CA SER A 70 11.61 1.96 -34.64
C SER A 70 11.19 0.49 -34.50
N ASN A 71 11.58 -0.15 -33.41
CA ASN A 71 11.22 -1.52 -33.04
C ASN A 71 10.10 -1.60 -32.01
N TRP A 72 9.42 -0.50 -31.70
CA TRP A 72 8.30 -0.48 -30.75
C TRP A 72 7.07 -1.19 -31.35
N THR A 73 6.48 -2.12 -30.61
CA THR A 73 5.37 -2.96 -31.10
C THR A 73 4.08 -2.84 -30.28
N LEU A 74 4.16 -2.43 -29.02
CA LEU A 74 2.99 -2.31 -28.14
C LEU A 74 2.21 -1.02 -28.45
N MET A 75 1.18 -1.14 -29.28
CA MET A 75 0.34 -0.01 -29.69
C MET A 75 -1.04 -0.11 -29.02
N PRO A 76 -1.45 0.90 -28.22
CA PRO A 76 -2.80 0.91 -27.68
C PRO A 76 -3.82 1.35 -28.73
N GLU A 77 -5.05 0.85 -28.63
CA GLU A 77 -6.18 1.31 -29.43
C GLU A 77 -7.11 2.15 -28.54
N PHE A 78 -7.52 3.32 -29.03
CA PHE A 78 -8.47 4.19 -28.33
C PHE A 78 -9.84 4.12 -28.99
N PHE A 79 -10.89 4.23 -28.19
CA PHE A 79 -12.26 4.22 -28.68
C PHE A 79 -13.21 5.04 -27.81
N LEU A 80 -14.33 5.42 -28.39
CA LEU A 80 -15.51 5.92 -27.71
C LEU A 80 -16.61 4.88 -27.81
N ASN A 81 -17.23 4.54 -26.69
CA ASN A 81 -18.42 3.71 -26.63
C ASN A 81 -19.56 4.55 -26.06
N ASP A 82 -20.52 4.93 -26.89
CA ASP A 82 -21.60 5.87 -26.52
C ASP A 82 -21.08 7.18 -25.92
N GLY A 83 -20.02 7.72 -26.54
CA GLY A 83 -19.35 8.95 -26.08
C GLY A 83 -18.44 8.77 -24.87
N LYS A 84 -18.37 7.58 -24.27
CA LYS A 84 -17.49 7.28 -23.13
C LYS A 84 -16.16 6.68 -23.58
N ALA A 85 -15.04 7.16 -23.04
CA ALA A 85 -13.73 6.77 -23.50
C ALA A 85 -13.29 5.36 -23.06
N GLY A 86 -12.52 4.70 -23.90
CA GLY A 86 -11.81 3.49 -23.56
C GLY A 86 -10.49 3.36 -24.32
N ALA A 87 -9.64 2.49 -23.81
CA ALA A 87 -8.41 2.10 -24.48
C ALA A 87 -8.12 0.62 -24.24
N SER A 88 -7.48 -0.02 -25.21
CA SER A 88 -7.06 -1.41 -25.10
C SER A 88 -5.63 -1.61 -25.58
N LEU A 89 -5.01 -2.71 -25.18
CA LEU A 89 -3.71 -3.16 -25.64
C LEU A 89 -3.77 -4.66 -25.88
N ALA A 90 -3.44 -5.09 -27.11
CA ALA A 90 -3.28 -6.50 -27.42
C ALA A 90 -2.11 -7.10 -26.64
N VAL A 91 -2.31 -8.31 -26.12
CA VAL A 91 -1.36 -9.00 -25.25
C VAL A 91 -0.77 -10.20 -26.01
N PRO A 92 0.57 -10.37 -26.03
CA PRO A 92 1.18 -11.56 -26.63
C PRO A 92 0.74 -12.85 -25.94
N GLU A 93 0.57 -13.92 -26.70
CA GLU A 93 0.07 -15.21 -26.20
C GLU A 93 0.92 -15.77 -25.04
N GLY A 94 0.25 -16.18 -23.96
CA GLY A 94 0.85 -16.74 -22.75
C GLY A 94 1.65 -15.75 -21.93
N THR A 95 1.33 -14.46 -22.04
CA THR A 95 1.73 -13.45 -21.07
C THR A 95 0.96 -13.65 -19.76
N SER A 96 1.66 -13.59 -18.63
CA SER A 96 1.04 -13.53 -17.30
C SER A 96 0.76 -12.08 -16.92
N LEU A 97 -0.46 -11.77 -16.50
CA LEU A 97 -0.91 -10.41 -16.15
C LEU A 97 -1.03 -10.24 -14.63
N TYR A 98 -0.59 -9.08 -14.14
CA TYR A 98 -0.56 -8.69 -12.73
C TYR A 98 -0.97 -7.23 -12.55
N GLY A 99 -1.31 -6.80 -11.33
CA GLY A 99 -1.67 -5.42 -11.02
C GLY A 99 -3.18 -5.23 -10.83
N GLY A 100 -3.67 -4.01 -11.08
CA GLY A 100 -5.05 -3.59 -10.78
C GLY A 100 -5.19 -2.87 -9.43
N GLY A 101 -4.14 -2.87 -8.60
CA GLY A 101 -4.11 -2.13 -7.34
C GLY A 101 -4.60 -2.96 -6.18
N GLU A 102 -5.52 -2.41 -5.39
CA GLU A 102 -6.16 -3.14 -4.32
C GLU A 102 -7.33 -3.98 -4.86
N VAL A 103 -7.12 -5.29 -4.99
CA VAL A 103 -8.09 -6.20 -5.59
C VAL A 103 -8.07 -7.56 -4.90
N THR A 104 -9.23 -8.21 -4.82
CA THR A 104 -9.32 -9.58 -4.30
C THR A 104 -8.91 -10.65 -5.31
N GLY A 105 -8.82 -11.88 -4.82
CA GLY A 105 -8.64 -13.09 -5.62
C GLY A 105 -7.19 -13.45 -5.85
N THR A 106 -6.96 -14.22 -6.92
CA THR A 106 -5.65 -14.78 -7.26
C THR A 106 -4.68 -13.70 -7.74
N LEU A 107 -3.37 -13.95 -7.56
CA LEU A 107 -2.29 -13.07 -8.02
C LEU A 107 -2.31 -12.86 -9.54
N LEU A 108 -2.53 -13.95 -10.30
CA LEU A 108 -2.73 -13.85 -11.75
C LEU A 108 -4.04 -13.15 -12.06
N ARG A 109 -3.97 -12.14 -12.93
CA ARG A 109 -5.10 -11.29 -13.35
C ARG A 109 -5.66 -11.68 -14.71
N ASN A 110 -5.05 -12.65 -15.40
CA ASN A 110 -5.59 -13.25 -16.61
C ASN A 110 -7.06 -13.68 -16.42
N GLY A 111 -7.92 -13.27 -17.35
CA GLY A 111 -9.36 -13.54 -17.34
C GLY A 111 -10.15 -12.78 -16.27
N LYS A 112 -9.59 -11.74 -15.64
CA LYS A 112 -10.27 -10.98 -14.58
C LYS A 112 -10.72 -9.60 -15.07
N THR A 113 -11.86 -9.17 -14.55
CA THR A 113 -12.37 -7.79 -14.68
C THR A 113 -12.63 -7.22 -13.30
N ILE A 114 -12.14 -6.00 -13.07
CA ILE A 114 -12.35 -5.22 -11.85
C ILE A 114 -13.02 -3.89 -12.18
N LYS A 115 -13.58 -3.24 -11.15
CA LYS A 115 -14.15 -1.90 -11.25
C LYS A 115 -13.26 -0.92 -10.50
N LEU A 116 -12.91 0.18 -11.16
CA LEU A 116 -12.17 1.30 -10.59
C LEU A 116 -13.17 2.33 -10.07
N TRP A 117 -13.65 2.08 -8.86
CA TRP A 117 -14.56 2.94 -8.12
C TRP A 117 -14.39 2.68 -6.62
N ASN A 118 -13.71 3.59 -5.93
CA ASN A 118 -13.35 3.43 -4.52
C ASN A 118 -14.59 3.21 -3.65
N THR A 119 -14.66 2.10 -2.93
CA THR A 119 -15.89 1.67 -2.26
C THR A 119 -15.55 1.10 -0.90
N ASP A 120 -16.27 1.53 0.12
CA ASP A 120 -16.28 0.83 1.40
C ASP A 120 -16.89 -0.56 1.19
N SER A 121 -16.03 -1.57 1.25
CA SER A 121 -16.38 -2.95 0.94
C SER A 121 -15.93 -3.88 2.06
N GLY A 122 -16.52 -3.71 3.24
CA GLY A 122 -16.32 -4.60 4.39
C GLY A 122 -16.45 -6.09 4.04
N ALA A 123 -15.53 -6.90 4.57
CA ALA A 123 -15.33 -8.31 4.23
C ALA A 123 -15.20 -8.58 2.71
N TYR A 124 -14.83 -7.57 1.94
CA TYR A 124 -14.75 -7.61 0.48
C TYR A 124 -16.07 -8.02 -0.21
N GLY A 125 -17.21 -7.70 0.40
CA GLY A 125 -18.51 -8.18 -0.05
C GLY A 125 -19.10 -7.46 -1.27
N VAL A 126 -18.70 -6.23 -1.57
CA VAL A 126 -19.32 -5.44 -2.64
C VAL A 126 -18.89 -5.97 -4.00
N ASP A 127 -19.87 -6.26 -4.86
CA ASP A 127 -19.66 -6.83 -6.21
C ASP A 127 -18.78 -8.10 -6.22
N GLY A 128 -18.77 -8.86 -5.11
CA GLY A 128 -17.89 -10.02 -4.95
C GLY A 128 -16.40 -9.66 -4.95
N GLY A 129 -16.04 -8.50 -4.39
CA GLY A 129 -14.66 -8.02 -4.27
C GLY A 129 -14.09 -7.42 -5.56
N LYS A 130 -14.92 -7.16 -6.57
CA LYS A 130 -14.48 -6.55 -7.84
C LYS A 130 -14.10 -5.08 -7.73
N ARG A 131 -14.49 -4.41 -6.66
CA ARG A 131 -14.02 -3.06 -6.27
C ARG A 131 -13.84 -3.02 -4.76
N LEU A 132 -12.78 -2.34 -4.34
CA LEU A 132 -12.40 -2.10 -2.96
C LEU A 132 -12.12 -0.60 -2.78
N TYR A 133 -11.20 -0.24 -1.90
CA TYR A 133 -11.04 1.12 -1.41
C TYR A 133 -10.15 1.99 -2.32
N GLN A 134 -9.31 1.38 -3.18
CA GLN A 134 -8.36 2.08 -4.05
C GLN A 134 -8.50 1.71 -5.54
N SER A 135 -8.21 2.69 -6.40
CA SER A 135 -8.24 2.53 -7.86
C SER A 135 -6.87 2.76 -8.48
N HIS A 136 -6.34 1.72 -9.14
CA HIS A 136 -5.05 1.78 -9.83
C HIS A 136 -5.25 1.33 -11.29
N PRO A 137 -5.36 2.25 -12.26
CA PRO A 137 -5.57 1.94 -13.68
C PRO A 137 -4.28 1.44 -14.35
N TRP A 138 -3.72 0.34 -13.83
CA TRP A 138 -2.40 -0.20 -14.17
C TRP A 138 -2.42 -1.72 -14.25
N ILE A 139 -1.77 -2.27 -15.28
CA ILE A 139 -1.48 -3.71 -15.42
C ILE A 139 -0.03 -3.91 -15.86
N MET A 140 0.64 -4.90 -15.27
CA MET A 140 1.94 -5.41 -15.70
C MET A 140 1.75 -6.75 -16.42
N GLY A 141 2.41 -6.93 -17.56
CA GLY A 141 2.49 -8.20 -18.29
C GLY A 141 3.91 -8.76 -18.29
N VAL A 142 4.05 -10.05 -18.01
CA VAL A 142 5.34 -10.76 -18.03
C VAL A 142 5.27 -11.87 -19.07
N ARG A 143 5.99 -11.70 -20.18
CA ARG A 143 6.01 -12.61 -21.34
C ARG A 143 6.67 -13.94 -20.98
N LYS A 144 6.48 -14.99 -21.80
CA LYS A 144 7.03 -16.33 -21.54
C LYS A 144 8.55 -16.35 -21.34
N ASP A 145 9.28 -15.45 -22.00
CA ASP A 145 10.73 -15.34 -21.93
C ASP A 145 11.25 -14.50 -20.74
N GLY A 146 10.35 -13.99 -19.90
CA GLY A 146 10.66 -13.16 -18.73
C GLY A 146 10.74 -11.67 -19.02
N THR A 147 10.79 -11.25 -20.30
CA THR A 147 10.67 -9.83 -20.64
C THR A 147 9.29 -9.31 -20.27
N SER A 148 9.17 -8.03 -19.96
CA SER A 148 7.97 -7.51 -19.32
C SER A 148 7.57 -6.16 -19.87
N PHE A 149 6.27 -5.89 -19.80
CA PHE A 149 5.72 -4.58 -20.08
C PHE A 149 4.74 -4.17 -18.99
N GLY A 150 4.31 -2.91 -19.00
CA GLY A 150 3.15 -2.49 -18.24
C GLY A 150 2.45 -1.32 -18.89
N ILE A 151 1.16 -1.20 -18.63
CA ILE A 151 0.27 -0.20 -19.21
C ILE A 151 -0.44 0.58 -18.12
N LEU A 152 -0.31 1.91 -18.18
CA LEU A 152 -1.00 2.87 -17.33
C LEU A 152 -2.03 3.62 -18.18
N PHE A 153 -3.30 3.54 -17.79
CA PHE A 153 -4.37 4.37 -18.33
C PHE A 153 -4.55 5.61 -17.43
N ASP A 154 -4.21 6.80 -17.91
CA ASP A 154 -4.16 8.01 -17.07
C ASP A 154 -5.53 8.68 -16.94
N THR A 155 -6.44 8.02 -16.20
CA THR A 155 -7.80 8.50 -15.94
C THR A 155 -8.21 8.26 -14.49
N THR A 156 -8.90 9.25 -13.89
CA THR A 156 -9.47 9.16 -12.53
C THR A 156 -10.93 8.74 -12.52
N TRP A 157 -11.56 8.73 -13.69
CA TRP A 157 -12.99 8.47 -13.82
C TRP A 157 -13.33 7.05 -13.42
N LYS A 158 -14.60 6.85 -13.04
CA LYS A 158 -15.19 5.51 -12.90
C LYS A 158 -14.91 4.68 -14.14
N ALA A 159 -14.42 3.46 -13.96
CA ALA A 159 -14.04 2.60 -15.08
C ALA A 159 -14.14 1.11 -14.74
N GLU A 160 -14.15 0.28 -15.78
CA GLU A 160 -13.91 -1.16 -15.69
C GLU A 160 -12.58 -1.49 -16.36
N LEU A 161 -11.76 -2.30 -15.68
CA LEU A 161 -10.46 -2.76 -16.18
C LEU A 161 -10.50 -4.28 -16.35
N SER A 162 -10.40 -4.72 -17.59
CA SER A 162 -10.42 -6.12 -18.01
C SER A 162 -9.02 -6.57 -18.44
N SER A 163 -8.56 -7.69 -17.91
CA SER A 163 -7.24 -8.29 -18.19
C SER A 163 -7.44 -9.68 -18.77
N MET A 164 -7.71 -9.78 -20.06
CA MET A 164 -7.92 -11.04 -20.78
C MET A 164 -6.59 -11.57 -21.33
N ASP A 165 -6.56 -12.84 -21.73
CA ASP A 165 -5.33 -13.51 -22.20
C ASP A 165 -4.75 -12.89 -23.47
N ASP A 166 -5.59 -12.28 -24.30
CA ASP A 166 -5.24 -11.65 -25.58
C ASP A 166 -5.32 -10.12 -25.55
N LYS A 167 -5.89 -9.52 -24.50
CA LYS A 167 -6.16 -8.08 -24.45
C LYS A 167 -6.32 -7.54 -23.03
N ILE A 168 -5.68 -6.41 -22.75
CA ILE A 168 -6.00 -5.54 -21.60
C ILE A 168 -6.89 -4.42 -22.11
N GLU A 169 -7.98 -4.11 -21.43
CA GLU A 169 -8.93 -3.07 -21.84
C GLU A 169 -9.48 -2.31 -20.64
N LEU A 170 -9.44 -0.97 -20.72
CA LEU A 170 -10.11 -0.08 -19.79
C LEU A 170 -11.27 0.62 -20.48
N ARG A 171 -12.47 0.52 -19.89
CA ARG A 171 -13.67 1.25 -20.30
C ARG A 171 -14.02 2.26 -19.23
N SER A 172 -13.83 3.53 -19.52
CA SER A 172 -14.14 4.64 -18.62
C SER A 172 -15.56 5.13 -18.83
N GLU A 173 -16.18 5.70 -17.80
CA GLU A 173 -17.41 6.49 -17.92
C GLU A 173 -17.15 7.95 -18.30
N GLY A 174 -15.88 8.31 -18.49
CA GLY A 174 -15.42 9.68 -18.72
C GLY A 174 -14.88 9.98 -20.11
N GLU A 175 -14.06 11.02 -20.12
CA GLU A 175 -13.45 11.66 -21.29
C GLU A 175 -12.20 10.91 -21.79
N LEU A 176 -11.77 11.19 -23.02
CA LEU A 176 -10.56 10.59 -23.63
C LEU A 176 -9.31 10.88 -22.80
N PHE A 177 -8.54 9.83 -22.50
CA PHE A 177 -7.33 9.90 -21.67
C PHE A 177 -6.10 9.38 -22.42
N ARG A 178 -4.91 9.67 -21.90
CA ARG A 178 -3.63 9.21 -22.44
C ARG A 178 -3.20 7.88 -21.83
N VAL A 179 -2.35 7.16 -22.56
CA VAL A 179 -1.78 5.87 -22.11
C VAL A 179 -0.27 5.96 -22.05
N PHE A 180 0.33 5.35 -21.03
CA PHE A 180 1.77 5.12 -20.95
C PHE A 180 2.03 3.62 -21.01
N ILE A 181 3.04 3.22 -21.78
CA ILE A 181 3.49 1.84 -21.86
C ILE A 181 4.98 1.80 -21.52
N ILE A 182 5.33 0.90 -20.62
CA ILE A 182 6.69 0.57 -20.23
C ILE A 182 7.01 -0.79 -20.85
N ASP A 183 8.14 -0.96 -21.55
CA ASP A 183 8.59 -2.25 -22.09
C ASP A 183 10.08 -2.42 -21.79
N ARG A 184 10.40 -3.38 -20.92
CA ARG A 184 11.75 -3.56 -20.35
C ARG A 184 12.08 -5.04 -20.17
N GLU A 185 13.36 -5.31 -19.89
CA GLU A 185 13.92 -6.66 -19.85
C GLU A 185 13.38 -7.56 -18.72
N SER A 186 12.76 -7.00 -17.69
CA SER A 186 12.32 -7.74 -16.49
C SER A 186 11.13 -7.08 -15.80
N PRO A 187 10.34 -7.82 -15.00
CA PRO A 187 9.24 -7.23 -14.24
C PRO A 187 9.73 -6.23 -13.19
N GLN A 188 10.89 -6.47 -12.58
CA GLN A 188 11.53 -5.50 -11.67
C GLN A 188 11.81 -4.18 -12.38
N ALA A 189 12.35 -4.22 -13.61
CA ALA A 189 12.62 -3.02 -14.39
C ALA A 189 11.32 -2.28 -14.77
N VAL A 190 10.21 -2.99 -15.01
CA VAL A 190 8.90 -2.39 -15.25
C VAL A 190 8.35 -1.68 -14.01
N VAL A 191 8.44 -2.27 -12.82
CA VAL A 191 8.00 -1.58 -11.58
C VAL A 191 8.86 -0.34 -11.30
N LYS A 192 10.16 -0.37 -11.62
CA LYS A 192 11.02 0.83 -11.54
C LYS A 192 10.57 1.89 -12.54
N GLY A 193 10.24 1.48 -13.77
CA GLY A 193 9.71 2.36 -14.81
C GLY A 193 8.36 2.98 -14.43
N LEU A 194 7.49 2.23 -13.74
CA LEU A 194 6.24 2.78 -13.20
C LEU A 194 6.58 3.87 -12.18
N SER A 195 7.53 3.60 -11.28
CA SER A 195 7.96 4.54 -10.24
C SER A 195 8.66 5.78 -10.81
N GLU A 196 9.30 5.70 -11.98
CA GLU A 196 9.80 6.87 -12.70
C GLU A 196 8.67 7.80 -13.17
N LEU A 197 7.48 7.25 -13.48
CA LEU A 197 6.29 8.02 -13.85
C LEU A 197 5.54 8.54 -12.62
N ILE A 198 5.29 7.67 -11.65
CA ILE A 198 4.41 7.95 -10.50
C ILE A 198 5.17 8.33 -9.23
N GLY A 199 6.48 8.43 -9.25
CA GLY A 199 7.30 8.66 -8.07
C GLY A 199 7.30 7.50 -7.07
N THR A 200 8.10 7.63 -6.01
CA THR A 200 8.30 6.60 -4.99
C THR A 200 7.62 6.97 -3.67
N MET A 201 7.53 6.00 -2.74
CA MET A 201 7.16 6.32 -1.36
C MET A 201 8.28 7.13 -0.69
N PRO A 202 7.99 8.11 0.18
CA PRO A 202 9.01 8.73 1.00
C PRO A 202 9.48 7.78 2.10
N MET A 203 10.70 7.95 2.59
CA MET A 203 11.13 7.32 3.84
C MET A 203 10.16 7.68 4.97
N ILE A 204 9.66 6.66 5.66
CA ILE A 204 8.84 6.77 6.87
C ILE A 204 9.70 6.64 8.12
N PRO A 205 9.19 6.99 9.32
CA PRO A 205 9.87 6.71 10.57
C PRO A 205 10.10 5.21 10.78
N ARG A 206 11.21 4.85 11.43
CA ARG A 206 11.56 3.45 11.70
C ARG A 206 10.54 2.74 12.60
N TRP A 207 9.88 3.47 13.51
CA TRP A 207 8.81 2.92 14.34
C TRP A 207 7.59 2.42 13.56
N ALA A 208 7.35 2.95 12.35
CA ALA A 208 6.29 2.46 11.49
C ALA A 208 6.56 1.02 10.98
N MET A 209 7.83 0.57 11.00
CA MET A 209 8.22 -0.81 10.68
C MET A 209 7.91 -1.78 11.83
N GLY A 210 7.69 -1.29 13.04
CA GLY A 210 7.35 -2.13 14.18
C GLY A 210 5.98 -2.79 14.04
N TYR A 211 5.68 -3.72 14.94
CA TYR A 211 4.33 -4.26 15.07
C TYR A 211 3.40 -3.23 15.71
N GLN A 212 2.14 -3.27 15.32
CA GLN A 212 1.15 -2.27 15.68
C GLN A 212 -0.16 -2.94 16.17
N GLN A 213 -0.78 -2.39 17.20
CA GLN A 213 -2.02 -2.89 17.77
C GLN A 213 -3.14 -1.86 17.67
N CYS A 214 -4.30 -2.30 17.17
CA CYS A 214 -5.51 -1.51 17.10
C CYS A 214 -6.73 -2.34 17.52
N ARG A 215 -7.81 -1.65 17.86
CA ARG A 215 -9.17 -2.18 18.00
C ARG A 215 -10.13 -0.99 17.87
N PHE A 216 -11.30 -1.21 17.27
CA PHE A 216 -12.48 -0.36 17.41
C PHE A 216 -13.26 -0.81 18.66
N SER A 217 -13.20 -0.12 19.80
CA SER A 217 -12.18 0.85 20.20
C SER A 217 -11.49 0.40 21.47
N TYR A 218 -10.29 0.91 21.72
CA TYR A 218 -9.78 1.03 23.09
C TYR A 218 -10.32 2.30 23.71
N SER A 219 -11.29 2.17 24.62
CA SER A 219 -11.86 3.30 25.36
C SER A 219 -12.27 2.83 26.76
N PRO A 220 -12.07 3.63 27.82
CA PRO A 220 -11.41 4.96 27.83
C PRO A 220 -9.87 4.86 27.70
N ASP A 221 -9.17 5.98 27.82
CA ASP A 221 -7.70 6.10 27.76
C ASP A 221 -6.96 5.13 28.70
N SER A 222 -7.54 4.75 29.83
CA SER A 222 -6.97 3.75 30.73
C SER A 222 -6.82 2.37 30.09
N ARG A 223 -7.73 1.99 29.17
CA ARG A 223 -7.61 0.73 28.41
C ARG A 223 -6.43 0.79 27.45
N VAL A 224 -6.16 1.94 26.85
CA VAL A 224 -4.98 2.13 25.97
C VAL A 224 -3.69 1.87 26.75
N LEU A 225 -3.56 2.42 27.95
CA LEU A 225 -2.39 2.21 28.81
C LEU A 225 -2.30 0.75 29.30
N GLU A 226 -3.42 0.13 29.65
CA GLU A 226 -3.46 -1.29 30.02
C GLU A 226 -2.91 -2.19 28.91
N ILE A 227 -3.29 -1.93 27.65
CA ILE A 227 -2.79 -2.67 26.48
C ILE A 227 -1.28 -2.45 26.33
N ALA A 228 -0.81 -1.21 26.41
CA ALA A 228 0.61 -0.88 26.31
C ALA A 228 1.43 -1.58 27.42
N ASP A 229 0.95 -1.57 28.65
CA ASP A 229 1.58 -2.23 29.80
C ASP A 229 1.63 -3.76 29.60
N ASN A 230 0.53 -4.38 29.15
CA ASN A 230 0.51 -5.82 28.87
C ASN A 230 1.55 -6.25 27.83
N PHE A 231 1.77 -5.48 26.76
CA PHE A 231 2.83 -5.77 25.79
C PHE A 231 4.21 -5.82 26.46
N ARG A 232 4.51 -4.84 27.33
CA ARG A 232 5.80 -4.73 28.01
C ARG A 232 5.98 -5.83 29.07
N GLU A 233 4.95 -6.08 29.87
CA GLU A 233 4.94 -7.13 30.90
C GLU A 233 5.13 -8.54 30.28
N ARG A 234 4.46 -8.80 29.15
CA ARG A 234 4.54 -10.08 28.44
C ARG A 234 5.76 -10.21 27.53
N ARG A 235 6.56 -9.16 27.43
CA ARG A 235 7.74 -9.06 26.55
C ARG A 235 7.42 -9.34 25.08
N ILE A 236 6.33 -8.78 24.59
CA ILE A 236 5.91 -8.90 23.19
C ILE A 236 6.26 -7.57 22.49
N PRO A 237 7.14 -7.56 21.47
CA PRO A 237 7.53 -6.33 20.80
C PRO A 237 6.36 -5.60 20.13
N CYS A 238 6.24 -4.29 20.36
CA CYS A 238 5.18 -3.46 19.78
C CYS A 238 5.58 -1.98 19.83
N ASP A 239 5.34 -1.25 18.73
CA ASP A 239 5.75 0.15 18.55
C ASP A 239 4.58 1.12 18.54
N VAL A 240 3.39 0.70 18.10
CA VAL A 240 2.27 1.63 17.88
C VAL A 240 0.98 1.12 18.51
N ILE A 241 0.32 1.97 19.29
CA ILE A 241 -1.07 1.79 19.71
C ILE A 241 -1.95 2.80 18.97
N TRP A 242 -2.99 2.29 18.32
CA TRP A 242 -3.90 3.07 17.51
C TRP A 242 -5.16 3.46 18.28
N MET A 243 -5.62 4.69 18.05
CA MET A 243 -6.87 5.23 18.60
C MET A 243 -7.90 5.32 17.49
N ASP A 244 -8.90 4.44 17.57
CA ASP A 244 -10.08 4.40 16.72
C ASP A 244 -11.14 5.43 17.19
N ILE A 245 -12.27 5.55 16.50
CA ILE A 245 -13.17 6.71 16.55
C ILE A 245 -13.73 7.11 17.92
N ASP A 246 -13.79 6.21 18.91
CA ASP A 246 -14.37 6.54 20.23
C ASP A 246 -13.55 7.56 21.04
N TYR A 247 -12.35 7.92 20.57
CA TYR A 247 -11.62 9.04 21.15
C TYR A 247 -12.26 10.39 20.86
N MET A 248 -13.07 10.52 19.80
CA MET A 248 -13.69 11.78 19.38
C MET A 248 -14.90 12.14 20.24
N ASP A 249 -15.16 13.44 20.45
CA ASP A 249 -16.35 13.91 21.15
C ASP A 249 -17.59 13.88 20.24
N GLY A 250 -18.37 12.80 20.34
CA GLY A 250 -19.54 12.57 19.49
C GLY A 250 -19.17 12.40 18.02
N TYR A 251 -18.05 11.73 17.76
CA TYR A 251 -17.49 11.48 16.42
C TYR A 251 -17.15 12.76 15.63
N ARG A 252 -16.92 13.87 16.32
CA ARG A 252 -16.43 15.13 15.73
C ARG A 252 -14.92 15.04 15.52
N ILE A 253 -14.47 15.06 14.27
CA ILE A 253 -13.05 15.03 13.93
C ILE A 253 -12.26 16.16 14.61
N PHE A 254 -10.97 15.94 14.90
CA PHE A 254 -10.12 16.91 15.62
C PHE A 254 -10.61 17.32 17.02
N THR A 255 -11.46 16.51 17.66
CA THR A 255 -11.85 16.66 19.07
C THR A 255 -11.43 15.45 19.89
N PHE A 256 -11.46 15.60 21.22
CA PHE A 256 -11.22 14.51 22.15
C PHE A 256 -12.37 14.43 23.15
N ASN A 257 -12.90 13.23 23.37
CA ASN A 257 -14.00 12.96 24.28
C ASN A 257 -13.57 13.31 25.72
N PRO A 258 -14.18 14.29 26.38
CA PRO A 258 -13.71 14.75 27.70
C PRO A 258 -13.95 13.74 28.83
N LYS A 259 -14.75 12.67 28.59
CA LYS A 259 -14.96 11.59 29.56
C LYS A 259 -14.02 10.42 29.33
N GLY A 260 -13.87 10.00 28.07
CA GLY A 260 -13.02 8.84 27.71
C GLY A 260 -11.56 9.19 27.53
N PHE A 261 -11.25 10.40 27.05
CA PHE A 261 -9.91 10.87 26.71
C PHE A 261 -9.71 12.32 27.21
N PRO A 262 -9.83 12.56 28.54
CA PRO A 262 -9.78 13.91 29.11
C PRO A 262 -8.43 14.63 28.92
N ASN A 263 -7.33 13.88 28.75
CA ASN A 263 -5.99 14.45 28.60
C ASN A 263 -5.15 13.68 27.58
N PRO A 264 -5.40 13.85 26.27
CA PRO A 264 -4.69 13.14 25.21
C PRO A 264 -3.18 13.43 25.21
N LYS A 265 -2.79 14.63 25.65
CA LYS A 265 -1.38 15.00 25.80
C LYS A 265 -0.66 14.14 26.83
N LYS A 266 -1.27 13.92 27.99
CA LYS A 266 -0.72 13.02 29.02
C LYS A 266 -0.69 11.59 28.53
N LEU A 267 -1.76 11.10 27.88
CA LEU A 267 -1.80 9.74 27.33
C LEU A 267 -0.63 9.48 26.37
N ASN A 268 -0.40 10.40 25.42
CA ASN A 268 0.72 10.26 24.48
C ASN A 268 2.08 10.32 25.17
N GLN A 269 2.26 11.20 26.17
CA GLN A 269 3.49 11.21 26.98
C GLN A 269 3.72 9.87 27.70
N ASP A 270 2.67 9.30 28.29
CA ASP A 270 2.74 8.02 29.00
C ASP A 270 3.04 6.84 28.04
N LEU A 271 2.55 6.90 26.79
CA LEU A 271 2.92 5.96 25.72
C LEU A 271 4.39 6.13 25.29
N HIS A 272 4.84 7.37 25.08
CA HIS A 272 6.24 7.66 24.71
C HIS A 272 7.23 7.16 25.76
N LEU A 273 6.91 7.32 27.05
CA LEU A 273 7.73 6.80 28.17
C LEU A 273 7.85 5.27 28.16
N ARG A 274 6.87 4.57 27.58
CA ARG A 274 6.87 3.12 27.39
C ARG A 274 7.47 2.68 26.05
N GLY A 275 8.02 3.62 25.27
CA GLY A 275 8.58 3.37 23.95
C GLY A 275 7.53 3.05 22.88
N PHE A 276 6.30 3.55 23.04
CA PHE A 276 5.26 3.48 22.01
C PHE A 276 5.13 4.83 21.29
N HIS A 277 4.58 4.77 20.09
CA HIS A 277 4.04 5.89 19.34
C HIS A 277 2.53 5.74 19.24
N SER A 278 1.84 6.86 19.08
CA SER A 278 0.38 6.89 18.96
C SER A 278 -0.06 7.22 17.54
N ALA A 279 -1.09 6.56 17.05
CA ALA A 279 -1.68 6.88 15.74
C ALA A 279 -3.21 7.00 15.84
N TRP A 280 -3.77 8.05 15.25
CA TRP A 280 -5.15 8.46 15.54
C TRP A 280 -5.96 8.59 14.25
N MET A 281 -7.16 8.00 14.24
CA MET A 281 -8.08 8.02 13.09
C MET A 281 -8.65 9.42 12.85
N ILE A 282 -8.83 9.83 11.60
CA ILE A 282 -9.49 11.06 11.16
C ILE A 282 -10.34 10.73 9.92
N ASP A 283 -11.63 11.02 10.00
CA ASP A 283 -12.58 10.83 8.90
C ASP A 283 -12.71 12.11 8.07
N PRO A 284 -13.20 12.04 6.82
CA PRO A 284 -13.46 13.25 6.03
C PRO A 284 -14.73 14.00 6.46
N GLY A 285 -15.68 13.34 7.12
CA GLY A 285 -16.99 13.91 7.45
C GLY A 285 -16.95 14.79 8.69
N ALA A 286 -17.24 16.08 8.55
CA ALA A 286 -17.41 16.99 9.68
C ALA A 286 -18.88 17.05 10.09
N LYS A 287 -19.20 16.73 11.35
CA LYS A 287 -20.57 16.82 11.89
C LYS A 287 -21.19 18.19 11.58
N VAL A 288 -22.42 18.19 11.07
CA VAL A 288 -23.21 19.41 10.86
C VAL A 288 -23.67 19.93 12.23
N ASP A 289 -22.92 20.89 12.75
CA ASP A 289 -23.13 21.50 14.07
C ASP A 289 -22.54 22.92 14.07
N PRO A 290 -23.37 23.99 14.04
CA PRO A 290 -22.89 25.37 13.96
C PRO A 290 -21.99 25.82 15.11
N ASP A 291 -22.04 25.14 16.26
CA ASP A 291 -21.22 25.44 17.43
C ASP A 291 -19.89 24.66 17.43
N TYR A 292 -19.73 23.67 16.54
CA TYR A 292 -18.52 22.89 16.38
C TYR A 292 -17.51 23.60 15.47
N PHE A 293 -16.31 23.85 15.99
CA PHE A 293 -15.32 24.72 15.34
C PHE A 293 -14.88 24.29 13.92
N VAL A 294 -14.82 22.99 13.62
CA VAL A 294 -14.43 22.52 12.27
C VAL A 294 -15.56 22.84 11.29
N TYR A 295 -16.81 22.50 11.63
CA TYR A 295 -17.94 22.79 10.77
C TYR A 295 -18.15 24.31 10.60
N LYS A 296 -18.06 25.07 11.70
CA LYS A 296 -18.14 26.53 11.67
C LYS A 296 -17.08 27.15 10.77
N SER A 297 -15.80 26.84 11.00
CA SER A 297 -14.71 27.41 10.22
C SER A 297 -14.74 26.95 8.75
N GLY A 298 -15.13 25.70 8.48
CA GLY A 298 -15.29 25.22 7.11
C GLY A 298 -16.42 25.92 6.36
N THR A 299 -17.54 26.18 7.03
CA THR A 299 -18.67 26.96 6.46
C THR A 299 -18.26 28.39 6.17
N GLU A 300 -17.57 29.06 7.11
CA GLU A 300 -17.04 30.42 6.93
C GLU A 300 -16.04 30.53 5.77
N ASN A 301 -15.33 29.45 5.44
CA ASN A 301 -14.36 29.39 4.34
C ASN A 301 -14.91 28.78 3.03
N ASP A 302 -16.21 28.43 2.99
CA ASP A 302 -16.89 27.77 1.86
C ASP A 302 -16.09 26.54 1.38
N VAL A 303 -15.87 25.58 2.28
CA VAL A 303 -15.00 24.41 2.01
C VAL A 303 -15.73 23.15 1.56
N TRP A 304 -17.04 23.08 1.73
CA TRP A 304 -17.81 21.84 1.55
C TRP A 304 -18.06 21.51 0.08
N VAL A 305 -18.18 20.22 -0.25
CA VAL A 305 -18.72 19.74 -1.52
C VAL A 305 -20.15 20.24 -1.69
N LYS A 306 -20.56 20.51 -2.93
CA LYS A 306 -21.90 21.00 -3.24
C LYS A 306 -22.76 19.94 -3.90
N THR A 307 -24.06 20.02 -3.71
CA THR A 307 -25.05 19.33 -4.55
C THR A 307 -25.08 19.95 -5.95
N ALA A 308 -25.72 19.27 -6.92
CA ALA A 308 -25.87 19.78 -8.28
C ALA A 308 -26.62 21.14 -8.37
N ASP A 309 -27.51 21.43 -7.41
CA ASP A 309 -28.22 22.72 -7.30
C ASP A 309 -27.43 23.79 -6.52
N GLY A 310 -26.18 23.51 -6.14
CA GLY A 310 -25.24 24.47 -5.55
C GLY A 310 -25.35 24.67 -4.04
N LYS A 311 -26.12 23.83 -3.33
CA LYS A 311 -26.19 23.82 -1.86
C LYS A 311 -25.05 22.99 -1.28
N GLU A 312 -24.79 23.12 0.01
CA GLU A 312 -23.90 22.21 0.74
C GLU A 312 -24.44 20.78 0.68
N TYR A 313 -23.56 19.82 0.38
CA TYR A 313 -23.90 18.41 0.45
C TYR A 313 -23.65 17.87 1.87
N ASN A 314 -24.72 17.31 2.45
CA ASN A 314 -24.69 16.62 3.74
C ASN A 314 -25.11 15.16 3.57
N GLY A 315 -24.25 14.25 4.01
CA GLY A 315 -24.49 12.80 4.00
C GLY A 315 -24.42 12.22 5.41
N ASP A 316 -24.88 10.97 5.59
CA ASP A 316 -24.80 10.28 6.87
C ASP A 316 -23.44 9.60 7.03
N ALA A 317 -22.75 9.88 8.13
CA ALA A 317 -21.49 9.26 8.55
C ALA A 317 -21.53 8.94 10.05
N TRP A 318 -20.38 8.60 10.66
CA TRP A 318 -20.28 8.31 12.10
C TRP A 318 -20.95 9.36 13.02
N PRO A 319 -20.75 10.68 12.83
CA PRO A 319 -21.41 11.68 13.68
C PRO A 319 -22.90 11.93 13.33
N GLY A 320 -23.51 11.13 12.46
CA GLY A 320 -24.79 11.40 11.82
C GLY A 320 -24.61 12.28 10.59
N SER A 321 -25.43 13.33 10.45
CA SER A 321 -25.31 14.27 9.33
C SER A 321 -23.94 14.96 9.35
N ALA A 322 -23.20 14.84 8.25
CA ALA A 322 -21.85 15.36 8.07
C ALA A 322 -21.68 16.07 6.72
N ALA A 323 -20.90 17.15 6.72
CA ALA A 323 -20.42 17.86 5.54
C ALA A 323 -19.03 17.36 5.13
N PHE A 324 -18.75 17.35 3.82
CA PHE A 324 -17.54 16.76 3.24
C PHE A 324 -16.67 17.83 2.59
N PRO A 325 -15.37 17.97 2.93
CA PRO A 325 -14.50 18.95 2.30
C PRO A 325 -14.25 18.70 0.81
N ASP A 326 -14.31 19.76 0.00
CA ASP A 326 -13.95 19.71 -1.41
C ASP A 326 -12.44 19.84 -1.60
N PHE A 327 -11.71 18.74 -1.45
CA PHE A 327 -10.25 18.71 -1.56
C PHE A 327 -9.70 19.02 -2.96
N THR A 328 -10.56 19.19 -3.98
CA THR A 328 -10.13 19.67 -5.30
C THR A 328 -9.70 21.14 -5.27
N CYS A 329 -10.15 21.89 -4.26
CA CYS A 329 -9.89 23.32 -4.14
C CYS A 329 -8.68 23.59 -3.23
N PRO A 330 -7.62 24.28 -3.70
CA PRO A 330 -6.42 24.53 -2.90
C PRO A 330 -6.67 25.26 -1.56
N LYS A 331 -7.71 26.12 -1.48
CA LYS A 331 -8.10 26.79 -0.23
C LYS A 331 -8.57 25.79 0.83
N VAL A 332 -9.27 24.73 0.40
CA VAL A 332 -9.82 23.68 1.26
C VAL A 332 -8.70 22.80 1.77
N SER A 333 -7.76 22.40 0.90
CA SER A 333 -6.57 21.68 1.34
C SER A 333 -5.79 22.47 2.39
N LYS A 334 -5.61 23.79 2.19
CA LYS A 334 -4.94 24.67 3.17
C LYS A 334 -5.71 24.77 4.49
N TRP A 335 -7.03 24.91 4.45
CA TRP A 335 -7.88 24.91 5.65
C TRP A 335 -7.74 23.60 6.42
N TRP A 336 -7.87 22.45 5.74
CA TRP A 336 -7.72 21.13 6.32
C TRP A 336 -6.34 20.92 6.95
N SER A 337 -5.27 21.28 6.22
CA SER A 337 -3.90 21.23 6.74
C SER A 337 -3.73 22.03 8.04
N GLY A 338 -4.45 23.15 8.18
CA GLY A 338 -4.41 23.99 9.37
C GLY A 338 -4.98 23.32 10.64
N LEU A 339 -5.91 22.38 10.49
CA LEU A 339 -6.56 21.68 11.62
C LEU A 339 -5.57 20.78 12.39
N TYR A 340 -4.50 20.32 11.74
CA TYR A 340 -3.50 19.46 12.37
C TYR A 340 -2.64 20.15 13.42
N LYS A 341 -2.58 21.49 13.46
CA LYS A 341 -1.73 22.23 14.40
C LYS A 341 -2.06 21.89 15.86
N ASP A 342 -3.31 22.07 16.26
CA ASP A 342 -3.73 21.87 17.65
C ASP A 342 -3.91 20.38 17.98
N PHE A 343 -4.22 19.56 16.97
CA PHE A 343 -4.31 18.11 17.10
C PHE A 343 -2.94 17.48 17.39
N LEU A 344 -1.91 17.82 16.60
CA LEU A 344 -0.55 17.33 16.81
C LEU A 344 0.11 17.94 18.07
N ALA A 345 -0.37 19.09 18.56
CA ALA A 345 0.10 19.66 19.83
C ALA A 345 -0.24 18.75 21.04
N GLN A 346 -1.15 17.78 20.87
CA GLN A 346 -1.44 16.74 21.87
C GLN A 346 -0.44 15.59 21.87
N GLY A 347 0.63 15.62 21.07
CA GLY A 347 1.65 14.57 21.06
C GLY A 347 1.34 13.37 20.16
N VAL A 348 0.34 13.48 19.28
CA VAL A 348 0.02 12.49 18.22
C VAL A 348 1.24 12.24 17.33
N ASP A 349 1.57 10.98 17.00
CA ASP A 349 2.75 10.66 16.16
C ASP A 349 2.40 10.32 14.71
N GLY A 350 1.33 9.55 14.53
CA GLY A 350 0.79 9.15 13.23
C GLY A 350 -0.70 9.48 13.08
N VAL A 351 -1.17 9.49 11.84
CA VAL A 351 -2.58 9.76 11.50
C VAL A 351 -3.11 8.67 10.58
N TRP A 352 -4.37 8.28 10.75
CA TRP A 352 -5.06 7.36 9.86
C TRP A 352 -6.28 8.03 9.26
N ASN A 353 -6.27 8.25 7.95
CA ASN A 353 -7.44 8.72 7.23
C ASN A 353 -8.30 7.52 6.82
N ASP A 354 -9.51 7.45 7.34
CA ASP A 354 -10.42 6.34 7.08
C ASP A 354 -11.76 6.81 6.53
N VAL A 355 -12.58 5.86 6.07
CA VAL A 355 -13.92 6.08 5.49
C VAL A 355 -13.93 7.16 4.41
N ASN A 356 -12.79 7.29 3.71
CA ASN A 356 -12.44 8.39 2.84
C ASN A 356 -12.52 8.06 1.35
N GLU A 357 -13.32 7.06 0.99
CA GLU A 357 -13.72 6.80 -0.39
C GLU A 357 -14.42 7.99 -1.08
N PRO A 358 -15.33 8.77 -0.46
CA PRO A 358 -15.87 8.74 0.91
C PRO A 358 -17.07 7.79 1.09
N GLN A 359 -17.10 7.12 2.23
CA GLN A 359 -18.23 6.29 2.65
C GLN A 359 -19.40 7.20 3.09
N ILE A 360 -20.60 6.92 2.56
CA ILE A 360 -21.84 7.55 3.02
C ILE A 360 -22.84 6.46 3.40
N SER A 361 -23.23 6.43 4.67
CA SER A 361 -24.26 5.53 5.20
C SER A 361 -25.62 5.81 4.57
N ASN A 362 -26.50 4.80 4.58
CA ASN A 362 -27.91 4.94 4.17
C ASN A 362 -28.13 5.43 2.71
N THR A 363 -27.14 5.27 1.82
CA THR A 363 -27.27 5.57 0.39
C THR A 363 -27.21 4.30 -0.47
N PRO A 364 -27.92 4.23 -1.61
CA PRO A 364 -27.88 3.03 -2.47
C PRO A 364 -26.49 2.71 -3.02
N THR A 365 -25.64 3.72 -3.18
CA THR A 365 -24.29 3.60 -3.77
C THR A 365 -23.18 3.49 -2.72
N GLY A 366 -23.49 3.70 -1.43
CA GLY A 366 -22.50 3.72 -0.34
C GLY A 366 -21.55 4.92 -0.37
N THR A 367 -21.82 5.92 -1.21
CA THR A 367 -20.98 7.10 -1.41
C THR A 367 -21.82 8.29 -1.86
N MET A 368 -21.21 9.46 -2.02
CA MET A 368 -21.93 10.67 -2.41
C MET A 368 -22.44 10.61 -3.87
N PRO A 369 -23.52 11.33 -4.22
CA PRO A 369 -24.06 11.33 -5.58
C PRO A 369 -23.03 11.70 -6.65
N GLU A 370 -23.07 11.01 -7.80
CA GLU A 370 -22.12 11.21 -8.89
C GLU A 370 -22.16 12.62 -9.49
N ASP A 371 -23.29 13.33 -9.36
CA ASP A 371 -23.53 14.70 -9.83
C ASP A 371 -23.23 15.78 -8.79
N ASN A 372 -22.81 15.41 -7.57
CA ASN A 372 -22.25 16.36 -6.63
C ASN A 372 -21.11 17.13 -7.27
N PHE A 373 -21.02 18.42 -6.97
CA PHE A 373 -20.14 19.35 -7.66
C PHE A 373 -18.91 19.68 -6.83
N HIS A 374 -17.75 19.51 -7.47
CA HIS A 374 -16.45 19.95 -6.99
C HIS A 374 -16.03 21.21 -7.76
N ARG A 375 -15.61 22.24 -7.02
CA ARG A 375 -15.31 23.56 -7.59
C ARG A 375 -14.03 23.57 -8.43
N GLY A 376 -13.13 22.60 -8.21
CA GLY A 376 -11.78 22.65 -8.76
C GLY A 376 -10.96 23.81 -8.21
N GLY A 377 -9.82 24.06 -8.83
CA GLY A 377 -8.90 25.13 -8.45
C GLY A 377 -7.44 24.79 -8.71
N GLY A 378 -6.61 25.83 -8.74
CA GLY A 378 -5.23 25.70 -9.23
C GLY A 378 -5.26 25.25 -10.69
N ASN A 379 -4.86 24.00 -10.95
CA ASN A 379 -4.87 23.39 -12.28
C ASN A 379 -5.97 22.34 -12.47
N LEU A 380 -6.85 22.13 -11.47
CA LEU A 380 -7.95 21.16 -11.56
C LEU A 380 -9.22 21.86 -12.07
N PRO A 381 -9.90 21.32 -13.10
CA PRO A 381 -11.15 21.89 -13.58
C PRO A 381 -12.28 21.71 -12.55
N ALA A 382 -13.33 22.53 -12.62
CA ALA A 382 -14.56 22.20 -11.92
C ALA A 382 -15.21 20.97 -12.57
N GLY A 383 -15.85 20.10 -11.78
CA GLY A 383 -16.37 18.84 -12.29
C GLY A 383 -17.27 18.14 -11.29
N SER A 384 -17.93 17.08 -11.74
CA SER A 384 -18.80 16.28 -10.89
C SER A 384 -17.99 15.30 -10.04
N HIS A 385 -18.62 14.71 -9.03
CA HIS A 385 -18.01 13.69 -8.19
C HIS A 385 -17.61 12.46 -9.02
N LEU A 386 -18.33 12.14 -10.09
CA LEU A 386 -17.97 11.08 -11.04
C LEU A 386 -16.52 11.18 -11.55
N GLN A 387 -16.00 12.41 -11.73
CA GLN A 387 -14.62 12.67 -12.16
C GLN A 387 -13.61 12.52 -11.02
N TYR A 388 -13.99 12.89 -9.79
CA TYR A 388 -13.09 13.10 -8.65
C TYR A 388 -13.17 12.04 -7.55
N HIS A 389 -14.16 11.16 -7.61
CA HIS A 389 -14.41 10.16 -6.58
C HIS A 389 -13.18 9.31 -6.24
N ASN A 390 -12.54 8.70 -7.25
CA ASN A 390 -11.36 7.86 -7.03
C ASN A 390 -10.14 8.61 -6.48
N VAL A 391 -10.15 9.95 -6.50
CA VAL A 391 -9.06 10.79 -5.98
C VAL A 391 -9.45 11.59 -4.74
N TYR A 392 -10.64 11.36 -4.16
CA TYR A 392 -11.07 12.05 -2.94
C TYR A 392 -10.15 11.70 -1.75
N GLY A 393 -9.96 10.42 -1.46
CA GLY A 393 -9.04 9.94 -0.43
C GLY A 393 -7.58 10.33 -0.70
N PHE A 394 -7.14 10.27 -1.96
CA PHE A 394 -5.81 10.74 -2.40
C PHE A 394 -5.59 12.22 -2.06
N LEU A 395 -6.58 13.08 -2.34
CA LEU A 395 -6.49 14.51 -2.09
C LEU A 395 -6.57 14.84 -0.60
N MET A 396 -7.42 14.13 0.15
CA MET A 396 -7.49 14.22 1.61
C MET A 396 -6.13 13.91 2.23
N VAL A 397 -5.52 12.78 1.89
CA VAL A 397 -4.26 12.33 2.50
C VAL A 397 -3.09 13.24 2.13
N LYS A 398 -3.08 13.79 0.92
CA LYS A 398 -2.11 14.83 0.51
C LYS A 398 -2.26 16.10 1.36
N ALA A 399 -3.48 16.54 1.64
CA ALA A 399 -3.74 17.69 2.51
C ALA A 399 -3.35 17.40 3.98
N SER A 400 -3.64 16.19 4.48
CA SER A 400 -3.22 15.73 5.80
C SER A 400 -1.71 15.76 5.95
N ARG A 401 -0.98 15.19 4.97
CA ARG A 401 0.49 15.21 4.97
C ARG A 401 1.05 16.61 4.97
N THR A 402 0.50 17.49 4.14
CA THR A 402 0.91 18.90 4.08
C THR A 402 0.75 19.59 5.43
N GLY A 403 -0.35 19.32 6.15
CA GLY A 403 -0.56 19.84 7.50
C GLY A 403 0.43 19.31 8.52
N ILE A 404 0.67 17.99 8.52
CA ILE A 404 1.62 17.35 9.45
C ILE A 404 3.05 17.85 9.23
N GLU A 405 3.50 17.91 7.97
CA GLU A 405 4.85 18.41 7.63
C GLU A 405 5.02 19.90 7.94
N ALA A 406 3.95 20.70 7.85
CA ALA A 406 4.00 22.11 8.23
C ALA A 406 4.14 22.32 9.76
N VAL A 407 3.56 21.42 10.56
CA VAL A 407 3.60 21.49 12.03
C VAL A 407 4.88 20.90 12.60
N ARG A 408 5.41 19.83 12.00
CA ARG A 408 6.63 19.13 12.43
C ARG A 408 7.62 18.92 11.27
N PRO A 409 8.18 20.01 10.71
CA PRO A 409 9.05 19.93 9.53
C PRO A 409 10.33 19.12 9.77
N GLU A 410 10.73 18.91 11.03
CA GLU A 410 11.88 18.13 11.44
C GLU A 410 11.65 16.62 11.46
N LYS A 411 10.39 16.15 11.49
CA LYS A 411 10.04 14.72 11.56
C LYS A 411 9.55 14.19 10.20
N ARG A 412 9.68 12.87 10.02
CA ARG A 412 9.03 12.18 8.89
C ARG A 412 7.57 11.93 9.29
N PRO A 413 6.57 12.30 8.49
CA PRO A 413 5.20 11.95 8.80
C PRO A 413 4.95 10.46 8.53
N PHE A 414 4.12 9.84 9.37
CA PHE A 414 3.51 8.56 9.07
C PHE A 414 2.00 8.76 8.97
N ILE A 415 1.44 8.37 7.83
CA ILE A 415 0.01 8.45 7.57
C ILE A 415 -0.42 7.15 6.92
N LEU A 416 -1.53 6.60 7.38
CA LEU A 416 -2.24 5.48 6.78
C LEU A 416 -3.51 6.01 6.11
N THR A 417 -3.85 5.55 4.92
CA THR A 417 -5.12 5.89 4.26
C THR A 417 -5.82 4.64 3.77
N ARG A 418 -7.15 4.58 3.88
CA ARG A 418 -7.94 3.48 3.31
C ARG A 418 -8.09 3.67 1.82
N SER A 419 -8.78 4.74 1.45
CA SER A 419 -8.98 5.09 0.06
C SER A 419 -7.80 5.86 -0.51
N ASN A 420 -7.46 5.55 -1.75
CA ASN A 420 -6.35 6.14 -2.46
C ASN A 420 -6.48 5.95 -3.98
N PHE A 421 -5.52 6.51 -4.70
CA PHE A 421 -5.35 6.35 -6.14
C PHE A 421 -3.89 6.02 -6.46
N LEU A 422 -3.62 5.48 -7.64
CA LEU A 422 -2.24 5.31 -8.12
C LEU A 422 -1.44 6.63 -7.99
N GLY A 423 -0.21 6.57 -7.45
CA GLY A 423 0.56 7.76 -7.08
C GLY A 423 0.34 8.23 -5.63
N GLY A 424 -0.61 7.63 -4.92
CA GLY A 424 -0.93 7.92 -3.53
C GLY A 424 0.13 7.50 -2.52
N GLN A 425 0.97 6.51 -2.88
CA GLN A 425 2.10 6.02 -2.06
C GLN A 425 3.07 7.14 -1.67
N ARG A 426 3.13 8.21 -2.47
CA ARG A 426 3.97 9.38 -2.20
C ARG A 426 3.57 10.09 -0.92
N TYR A 427 2.34 9.87 -0.45
CA TYR A 427 1.78 10.60 0.68
C TYR A 427 1.49 9.70 1.89
N ALA A 428 1.13 8.43 1.69
CA ALA A 428 0.73 7.54 2.77
C ALA A 428 0.99 6.05 2.51
N ALA A 429 1.05 5.31 3.63
CA ALA A 429 0.89 3.86 3.68
C ALA A 429 -0.58 3.47 3.44
N THR A 430 -0.81 2.18 3.21
CA THR A 430 -2.17 1.60 3.17
C THR A 430 -2.22 0.30 3.97
N TRP A 431 -3.42 -0.17 4.25
CA TRP A 431 -3.69 -1.57 4.55
C TRP A 431 -4.73 -2.09 3.56
N THR A 432 -5.05 -3.39 3.58
CA THR A 432 -6.00 -4.00 2.63
C THR A 432 -7.48 -3.78 2.99
N GLY A 433 -7.78 -2.82 3.86
CA GLY A 433 -9.11 -2.55 4.37
C GLY A 433 -9.68 -3.63 5.29
N ASP A 434 -11.01 -3.57 5.46
CA ASP A 434 -11.78 -4.30 6.45
C ASP A 434 -11.98 -5.78 6.05
N ASN A 435 -10.96 -6.60 6.27
CA ASN A 435 -11.01 -8.04 6.02
C ASN A 435 -11.84 -8.79 7.09
N GLY A 436 -12.20 -10.04 6.81
CA GLY A 436 -12.87 -10.94 7.76
C GLY A 436 -11.90 -11.89 8.45
N SER A 437 -12.25 -12.32 9.66
CA SER A 437 -11.58 -13.40 10.39
C SER A 437 -11.88 -14.74 9.71
N SER A 438 -11.19 -15.07 8.61
CA SER A 438 -11.34 -16.33 7.90
C SER A 438 -10.03 -16.81 7.26
N TRP A 439 -9.91 -18.12 7.07
CA TRP A 439 -8.78 -18.72 6.35
C TRP A 439 -8.66 -18.25 4.90
N GLU A 440 -9.78 -17.92 4.26
CA GLU A 440 -9.79 -17.36 2.92
C GLU A 440 -9.10 -15.99 2.90
N HIS A 441 -9.46 -15.10 3.82
CA HIS A 441 -8.86 -13.76 3.89
C HIS A 441 -7.40 -13.79 4.37
N LEU A 442 -7.06 -14.72 5.25
CA LEU A 442 -5.67 -15.00 5.61
C LEU A 442 -4.86 -15.32 4.35
N LYS A 443 -5.31 -16.28 3.53
CA LYS A 443 -4.59 -16.68 2.32
C LYS A 443 -4.57 -15.55 1.28
N MET A 444 -5.69 -14.86 1.09
CA MET A 444 -5.85 -13.76 0.13
C MET A 444 -4.98 -12.54 0.45
N SER A 445 -4.61 -12.34 1.72
CA SER A 445 -3.75 -11.23 2.12
C SER A 445 -2.38 -11.20 1.42
N ILE A 446 -1.86 -12.37 1.00
CA ILE A 446 -0.58 -12.49 0.28
C ILE A 446 -0.70 -11.91 -1.14
N PRO A 447 -1.57 -12.43 -2.04
CA PRO A 447 -1.72 -11.88 -3.37
C PRO A 447 -2.19 -10.42 -3.35
N MET A 448 -3.04 -10.01 -2.41
CA MET A 448 -3.46 -8.60 -2.27
C MET A 448 -2.26 -7.68 -1.98
N SER A 449 -1.41 -8.04 -1.01
CA SER A 449 -0.26 -7.22 -0.62
C SER A 449 0.81 -7.18 -1.71
N ILE A 450 1.05 -8.30 -2.41
CA ILE A 450 1.93 -8.34 -3.58
C ILE A 450 1.38 -7.44 -4.70
N THR A 451 0.08 -7.52 -4.98
CA THR A 451 -0.54 -6.74 -6.06
C THR A 451 -0.46 -5.24 -5.79
N LEU A 452 -0.66 -4.81 -4.54
CA LEU A 452 -0.42 -3.42 -4.11
C LEU A 452 1.03 -3.00 -4.39
N GLY A 453 2.01 -3.83 -4.03
CA GLY A 453 3.42 -3.61 -4.34
C GLY A 453 3.70 -3.45 -5.83
N LEU A 454 3.20 -4.37 -6.66
CA LEU A 454 3.33 -4.32 -8.13
C LEU A 454 2.59 -3.14 -8.77
N SER A 455 1.66 -2.53 -8.03
CA SER A 455 0.91 -1.32 -8.38
C SER A 455 1.45 -0.06 -7.69
N GLY A 456 2.71 -0.08 -7.23
CA GLY A 456 3.42 1.08 -6.73
C GLY A 456 3.17 1.42 -5.26
N GLN A 457 2.51 0.56 -4.48
CA GLN A 457 2.27 0.74 -3.04
C GLN A 457 3.09 -0.28 -2.22
N PRO A 458 4.40 -0.04 -2.01
CA PRO A 458 5.31 -1.00 -1.37
C PRO A 458 5.07 -1.22 0.14
N PHE A 459 4.41 -0.26 0.82
CA PHE A 459 4.14 -0.33 2.26
C PHE A 459 2.66 -0.59 2.52
N SER A 460 2.31 -1.88 2.58
CA SER A 460 0.97 -2.39 2.81
C SER A 460 0.97 -3.67 3.65
N GLY A 461 -0.19 -4.06 4.15
CA GLY A 461 -0.44 -5.31 4.86
C GLY A 461 -1.91 -5.46 5.23
N ALA A 462 -2.32 -6.65 5.65
CA ALA A 462 -3.69 -6.93 6.08
C ALA A 462 -3.81 -6.90 7.60
N ASP A 463 -5.02 -6.62 8.11
CA ASP A 463 -5.29 -6.70 9.54
C ASP A 463 -5.19 -8.15 10.02
N ILE A 464 -4.23 -8.40 10.90
CA ILE A 464 -3.88 -9.72 11.42
C ILE A 464 -5.00 -10.23 12.32
N GLY A 465 -5.50 -11.42 12.01
CA GLY A 465 -6.66 -12.02 12.67
C GLY A 465 -7.99 -11.65 12.02
N GLY A 466 -8.03 -10.67 11.13
CA GLY A 466 -9.24 -10.17 10.46
C GLY A 466 -9.94 -9.05 11.24
N PHE A 467 -10.39 -7.99 10.58
CA PHE A 467 -11.13 -6.90 11.23
C PHE A 467 -12.51 -7.36 11.70
N LEU A 468 -13.33 -7.90 10.77
CA LEU A 468 -14.67 -8.41 11.04
C LEU A 468 -14.67 -9.84 11.58
N PHE A 469 -15.77 -10.23 12.23
CA PHE A 469 -16.03 -11.56 12.78
C PHE A 469 -15.05 -11.97 13.90
N ASN A 470 -15.36 -13.11 14.54
CA ASN A 470 -14.52 -13.68 15.59
C ASN A 470 -13.44 -14.57 14.98
N ALA A 471 -12.21 -14.41 15.44
CA ALA A 471 -11.13 -15.34 15.13
C ALA A 471 -11.09 -16.48 16.15
N ASP A 472 -10.63 -17.66 15.74
CA ASP A 472 -10.19 -18.70 16.68
C ASP A 472 -8.67 -18.66 16.87
N ALA A 473 -8.18 -19.41 17.86
CA ALA A 473 -6.77 -19.46 18.22
C ALA A 473 -5.88 -19.96 17.07
N ASP A 474 -6.36 -20.91 16.26
CA ASP A 474 -5.59 -21.54 15.21
C ASP A 474 -5.42 -20.58 14.02
N LEU A 475 -6.52 -19.97 13.58
CA LEU A 475 -6.52 -18.94 12.56
C LEU A 475 -5.61 -17.77 12.96
N TRP A 476 -5.79 -17.22 14.17
CA TRP A 476 -5.01 -16.06 14.61
C TRP A 476 -3.52 -16.42 14.75
N GLY A 477 -3.19 -17.59 15.31
CA GLY A 477 -1.82 -18.09 15.42
C GLY A 477 -1.13 -18.18 14.06
N HIS A 478 -1.77 -18.81 13.08
CA HIS A 478 -1.24 -18.88 11.71
C HIS A 478 -1.15 -17.49 11.05
N TRP A 479 -2.07 -16.59 11.36
CA TRP A 479 -2.04 -15.24 10.81
C TRP A 479 -0.90 -14.42 11.40
N ILE A 480 -0.60 -14.47 12.70
CA ILE A 480 0.54 -13.72 13.26
C ILE A 480 1.88 -14.29 12.77
N GLY A 481 1.98 -15.62 12.60
CA GLY A 481 3.16 -16.28 12.05
C GLY A 481 3.47 -15.88 10.60
N LEU A 482 2.46 -15.41 9.85
CA LEU A 482 2.58 -14.82 8.51
C LEU A 482 2.72 -13.29 8.57
N GLY A 483 1.80 -12.62 9.26
CA GLY A 483 1.62 -11.18 9.27
C GLY A 483 2.72 -10.40 9.97
N ALA A 484 3.53 -11.06 10.80
CA ALA A 484 4.79 -10.51 11.28
C ALA A 484 5.78 -10.17 10.15
N PHE A 485 5.57 -10.70 8.93
CA PHE A 485 6.41 -10.45 7.75
C PHE A 485 5.78 -9.50 6.73
N TYR A 486 4.60 -8.92 6.98
CA TYR A 486 4.08 -7.86 6.11
C TYR A 486 4.93 -6.59 6.20
N PRO A 487 5.06 -5.79 5.13
CA PRO A 487 5.67 -4.47 5.21
C PRO A 487 5.02 -3.62 6.33
N PHE A 488 3.69 -3.52 6.31
CA PHE A 488 2.88 -2.96 7.39
C PHE A 488 2.24 -4.08 8.22
N SER A 489 2.62 -4.20 9.51
CA SER A 489 2.18 -5.30 10.38
C SER A 489 1.32 -4.79 11.53
N ARG A 490 -0.01 -4.95 11.40
CA ARG A 490 -1.00 -4.50 12.39
C ARG A 490 -2.02 -5.60 12.69
N ALA A 491 -2.32 -5.83 13.97
CA ALA A 491 -3.57 -6.51 14.35
C ALA A 491 -4.65 -5.47 14.65
N HIS A 492 -5.85 -5.72 14.14
CA HIS A 492 -7.00 -4.84 14.31
C HIS A 492 -8.29 -5.65 14.36
N ALA A 493 -9.27 -5.17 15.13
CA ALA A 493 -10.53 -5.83 15.36
C ALA A 493 -11.66 -4.80 15.40
N CYS A 494 -12.81 -5.15 14.83
CA CYS A 494 -14.04 -4.39 14.89
C CYS A 494 -14.67 -4.46 16.28
N ALA A 495 -15.49 -3.46 16.62
CA ALA A 495 -16.35 -3.50 17.79
C ALA A 495 -17.30 -4.70 17.74
N GLY A 496 -17.53 -5.35 18.88
CA GLY A 496 -18.45 -6.49 18.99
C GLY A 496 -17.86 -7.84 18.57
N THR A 497 -16.61 -7.92 18.11
CA THR A 497 -15.88 -9.19 17.96
C THR A 497 -15.09 -9.53 19.22
N ASN A 498 -14.54 -10.75 19.30
CA ASN A 498 -13.54 -11.08 20.32
C ASN A 498 -12.28 -10.22 20.19
N ASP A 499 -11.50 -10.24 21.26
CA ASP A 499 -10.19 -9.59 21.38
C ASP A 499 -9.19 -10.20 20.38
N LYS A 500 -8.27 -9.38 19.86
CA LYS A 500 -7.26 -9.77 18.86
C LYS A 500 -5.84 -9.37 19.25
N GLU A 501 -5.65 -9.04 20.52
CA GLU A 501 -4.37 -8.89 21.18
C GLU A 501 -3.62 -10.24 21.19
N PRO A 502 -2.28 -10.23 21.16
CA PRO A 502 -1.50 -11.47 21.13
C PRO A 502 -1.77 -12.50 22.24
N TRP A 503 -2.25 -12.05 23.39
CA TRP A 503 -2.56 -12.90 24.54
C TRP A 503 -4.04 -13.34 24.61
N ALA A 504 -4.89 -12.93 23.68
CA ALA A 504 -6.33 -13.21 23.71
C ALA A 504 -6.67 -14.69 23.49
N PHE A 505 -5.76 -15.47 22.88
CA PHE A 505 -6.02 -16.85 22.42
C PHE A 505 -5.27 -17.92 23.24
N GLY A 506 -4.85 -17.58 24.46
CA GLY A 506 -4.15 -18.49 25.35
C GLY A 506 -2.63 -18.53 25.15
N LYS A 507 -1.95 -19.22 26.08
CA LYS A 507 -0.49 -19.14 26.23
C LYS A 507 0.29 -19.62 25.01
N GLU A 508 -0.20 -20.65 24.32
CA GLU A 508 0.46 -21.19 23.11
C GLU A 508 0.50 -20.15 21.99
N VAL A 509 -0.61 -19.47 21.74
CA VAL A 509 -0.70 -18.43 20.72
C VAL A 509 0.05 -17.17 21.13
N GLU A 510 0.03 -16.82 22.42
CA GLU A 510 0.87 -15.73 22.95
C GLU A 510 2.36 -16.00 22.70
N ASP A 511 2.82 -17.22 22.91
CA ASP A 511 4.22 -17.62 22.67
C ASP A 511 4.57 -17.62 21.18
N ALA A 512 3.63 -18.05 20.33
CA ALA A 512 3.77 -17.99 18.88
C ALA A 512 3.87 -16.54 18.39
N ALA A 513 3.03 -15.64 18.93
CA ALA A 513 3.06 -14.22 18.63
C ALA A 513 4.38 -13.59 19.06
N ARG A 514 4.85 -13.87 20.28
CA ARG A 514 6.15 -13.39 20.76
C ARG A 514 7.26 -13.83 19.81
N THR A 515 7.29 -15.11 19.45
CA THR A 515 8.30 -15.67 18.53
C THR A 515 8.25 -14.99 17.16
N ALA A 516 7.06 -14.87 16.55
CA ALA A 516 6.90 -14.25 15.24
C ALA A 516 7.33 -12.77 15.24
N LEU A 517 6.98 -12.03 16.30
CA LEU A 517 7.36 -10.62 16.43
C LEU A 517 8.84 -10.45 16.76
N GLU A 518 9.44 -11.27 17.62
CA GLU A 518 10.89 -11.25 17.85
C GLU A 518 11.67 -11.50 16.56
N ARG A 519 11.19 -12.42 15.70
CA ARG A 519 11.76 -12.65 14.35
C ARG A 519 11.68 -11.39 13.48
N ARG A 520 10.53 -10.71 13.45
CA ARG A 520 10.36 -9.43 12.72
C ARG A 520 11.36 -8.38 13.19
N TYR A 521 11.51 -8.20 14.50
CA TYR A 521 12.38 -7.16 15.05
C TYR A 521 13.86 -7.47 14.88
N MET A 522 14.26 -8.75 14.89
CA MET A 522 15.60 -9.15 14.47
C MET A 522 15.85 -8.85 12.98
N LEU A 523 14.84 -8.98 12.13
CA LEU A 523 14.92 -8.63 10.69
C LEU A 523 14.78 -7.13 10.40
N LEU A 524 14.58 -6.28 11.42
CA LEU A 524 14.41 -4.83 11.24
C LEU A 524 15.52 -4.17 10.39
N PRO A 525 16.82 -4.51 10.53
CA PRO A 525 17.87 -3.94 9.67
C PRO A 525 17.68 -4.26 8.18
N TYR A 526 17.26 -5.48 7.87
CA TYR A 526 16.96 -5.88 6.50
C TYR A 526 15.69 -5.20 5.99
N LEU A 527 14.59 -5.26 6.75
CA LEU A 527 13.32 -4.62 6.39
C LEU A 527 13.47 -3.10 6.18
N TYR A 528 14.29 -2.43 7.00
CA TYR A 528 14.55 -1.00 6.87
C TYR A 528 15.43 -0.67 5.67
N THR A 529 16.30 -1.59 5.27
CA THR A 529 17.07 -1.48 4.02
C THR A 529 16.14 -1.61 2.81
N LEU A 530 15.18 -2.55 2.84
CA LEU A 530 14.17 -2.69 1.78
C LEU A 530 13.23 -1.48 1.70
N LEU A 531 12.87 -0.88 2.84
CA LEU A 531 12.13 0.38 2.86
C LEU A 531 12.91 1.49 2.15
N GLN A 532 14.22 1.58 2.38
CA GLN A 532 15.06 2.56 1.71
C GLN A 532 15.15 2.29 0.20
N GLU A 533 15.32 1.03 -0.22
CA GLU A 533 15.27 0.65 -1.63
C GLU A 533 13.93 1.04 -2.29
N ALA A 534 12.81 0.75 -1.61
CA ALA A 534 11.48 1.14 -2.06
C ALA A 534 11.33 2.66 -2.19
N SER A 535 11.97 3.43 -1.31
CA SER A 535 11.92 4.90 -1.37
C SER A 535 12.74 5.52 -2.51
N GLU A 536 13.77 4.81 -2.99
CA GLU A 536 14.61 5.28 -4.10
C GLU A 536 14.15 4.74 -5.46
N THR A 537 13.60 3.53 -5.49
CA THR A 537 13.36 2.80 -6.74
C THR A 537 11.91 2.36 -6.95
N GLY A 538 11.10 2.40 -5.88
CA GLY A 538 9.73 1.89 -5.86
C GLY A 538 9.61 0.36 -5.84
N MET A 539 10.69 -0.37 -5.56
CA MET A 539 10.60 -1.82 -5.40
C MET A 539 9.67 -2.23 -4.26
N PRO A 540 8.82 -3.25 -4.46
CA PRO A 540 8.02 -3.80 -3.38
C PRO A 540 8.96 -4.36 -2.31
N ILE A 541 8.63 -4.12 -1.04
CA ILE A 541 9.31 -4.78 0.08
C ILE A 541 8.92 -6.27 0.09
N MET A 542 7.62 -6.54 -0.08
CA MET A 542 7.04 -7.88 -0.27
C MET A 542 6.88 -8.16 -1.76
N GLN A 543 7.65 -9.11 -2.28
CA GLN A 543 7.78 -9.42 -3.71
C GLN A 543 7.21 -10.80 -4.05
N PRO A 544 6.69 -11.01 -5.28
CA PRO A 544 6.23 -12.32 -5.69
C PRO A 544 7.38 -13.29 -5.90
N ALA A 545 7.13 -14.60 -5.73
CA ALA A 545 8.14 -15.64 -5.92
C ALA A 545 8.77 -15.61 -7.32
N PHE A 546 8.01 -15.23 -8.36
CA PHE A 546 8.52 -15.16 -9.73
C PHE A 546 9.57 -14.08 -9.95
N PHE A 547 9.78 -13.13 -9.03
CA PHE A 547 10.91 -12.18 -9.14
C PHE A 547 12.27 -12.89 -9.01
N ALA A 548 12.34 -14.04 -8.33
CA ALA A 548 13.57 -14.81 -8.23
C ALA A 548 14.03 -15.40 -9.57
N ASP A 549 13.09 -15.78 -10.43
CA ASP A 549 13.36 -16.18 -11.81
C ASP A 549 12.12 -15.91 -12.69
N PRO A 550 12.05 -14.75 -13.37
CA PRO A 550 10.94 -14.43 -14.24
C PRO A 550 10.77 -15.43 -15.40
N LYS A 551 11.79 -16.22 -15.75
CA LYS A 551 11.69 -17.20 -16.85
C LYS A 551 11.06 -18.52 -16.41
N ASP A 552 11.02 -18.78 -15.11
CA ASP A 552 10.38 -19.99 -14.58
C ASP A 552 8.85 -19.83 -14.57
N LEU A 553 8.20 -20.48 -15.53
CA LEU A 553 6.75 -20.44 -15.68
C LEU A 553 6.00 -21.04 -14.47
N SER A 554 6.63 -21.93 -13.69
CA SER A 554 6.00 -22.54 -12.52
C SER A 554 5.79 -21.54 -11.37
N LEU A 555 6.56 -20.45 -11.33
CA LEU A 555 6.46 -19.42 -10.28
C LEU A 555 5.39 -18.37 -10.58
N ARG A 556 4.90 -18.28 -11.82
CA ARG A 556 4.05 -17.15 -12.27
C ARG A 556 2.71 -17.06 -11.54
N GLY A 557 2.16 -18.19 -11.11
CA GLY A 557 0.91 -18.27 -10.36
C GLY A 557 1.10 -18.59 -8.87
N GLU A 558 2.34 -18.62 -8.37
CA GLU A 558 2.57 -18.90 -6.94
C GLU A 558 2.20 -17.69 -6.08
N GLU A 559 1.26 -17.89 -5.16
CA GLU A 559 0.65 -16.84 -4.34
C GLU A 559 0.55 -17.20 -2.85
N LYS A 560 1.10 -18.35 -2.44
CA LYS A 560 1.13 -18.82 -1.05
C LYS A 560 2.45 -18.48 -0.38
N VAL A 561 3.53 -18.32 -1.14
CA VAL A 561 4.86 -17.89 -0.66
C VAL A 561 5.23 -16.55 -1.26
N PHE A 562 6.11 -15.83 -0.59
CA PHE A 562 6.57 -14.52 -1.05
C PHE A 562 8.01 -14.28 -0.63
N LEU A 563 8.64 -13.32 -1.31
CA LEU A 563 9.96 -12.84 -0.97
C LEU A 563 9.85 -11.54 -0.16
N LEU A 564 10.79 -11.33 0.75
CA LEU A 564 11.11 -10.02 1.29
C LEU A 564 12.42 -9.58 0.64
N GLY A 565 12.35 -8.55 -0.20
CA GLY A 565 13.45 -8.23 -1.12
C GLY A 565 13.79 -9.41 -2.03
N SER A 566 15.06 -9.50 -2.45
CA SER A 566 15.53 -10.62 -3.28
C SER A 566 16.00 -11.84 -2.49
N ASP A 567 16.27 -11.70 -1.19
CA ASP A 567 17.16 -12.61 -0.48
C ASP A 567 16.48 -13.49 0.58
N LEU A 568 15.26 -13.14 1.01
CA LEU A 568 14.52 -13.86 2.03
C LEU A 568 13.21 -14.40 1.46
N LEU A 569 13.04 -15.71 1.45
CA LEU A 569 11.80 -16.39 1.11
C LEU A 569 11.03 -16.77 2.38
N VAL A 570 9.76 -16.40 2.42
CA VAL A 570 8.83 -16.69 3.52
C VAL A 570 7.80 -17.71 3.04
N ILE A 571 7.71 -18.85 3.75
CA ILE A 571 6.77 -19.93 3.46
C ILE A 571 5.85 -20.09 4.68
N PRO A 572 4.60 -19.62 4.62
CA PRO A 572 3.64 -19.76 5.72
C PRO A 572 3.43 -21.23 6.08
N SER A 573 3.20 -21.54 7.36
CA SER A 573 3.14 -22.94 7.81
C SER A 573 1.95 -23.73 7.26
N TRP A 574 0.87 -23.05 6.87
CA TRP A 574 -0.29 -23.65 6.18
C TRP A 574 -0.05 -23.88 4.68
N ALA A 575 1.05 -23.37 4.11
CA ALA A 575 1.30 -23.45 2.68
C ALA A 575 1.84 -24.83 2.28
N GLU A 576 1.02 -25.58 1.55
CA GLU A 576 1.35 -26.89 1.00
C GLU A 576 1.52 -26.83 -0.53
N GLN A 577 2.28 -27.74 -1.12
CA GLN A 577 2.47 -27.87 -2.57
C GLN A 577 2.83 -26.53 -3.25
N VAL A 578 3.87 -25.88 -2.73
CA VAL A 578 4.34 -24.57 -3.18
C VAL A 578 5.36 -24.73 -4.31
N ALA A 579 5.28 -23.88 -5.33
CA ALA A 579 6.35 -23.70 -6.30
C ALA A 579 7.44 -22.83 -5.67
N LEU A 580 8.67 -23.33 -5.63
CA LEU A 580 9.80 -22.61 -5.07
C LEU A 580 10.82 -22.28 -6.15
N PRO A 581 11.49 -21.12 -6.06
CA PRO A 581 12.56 -20.78 -6.98
C PRO A 581 13.67 -21.84 -6.94
N LYS A 582 14.25 -22.11 -8.10
CA LYS A 582 15.41 -23.00 -8.24
C LYS A 582 16.66 -22.35 -7.62
N GLY A 583 17.71 -23.14 -7.50
CA GLY A 583 18.98 -22.73 -6.91
C GLY A 583 19.06 -22.99 -5.41
N ILE A 584 20.02 -22.35 -4.76
CA ILE A 584 20.28 -22.51 -3.33
C ILE A 584 19.31 -21.63 -2.53
N TRP A 585 18.48 -22.28 -1.72
CA TRP A 585 17.57 -21.64 -0.76
C TRP A 585 17.60 -22.43 0.54
N GLU A 586 18.46 -22.00 1.47
CA GLU A 586 18.71 -22.74 2.71
C GLU A 586 17.79 -22.24 3.83
N GLU A 587 17.17 -23.19 4.53
CA GLU A 587 16.32 -22.89 5.68
C GLU A 587 17.18 -22.51 6.89
N PHE A 588 16.73 -21.52 7.67
CA PHE A 588 17.45 -21.06 8.85
C PHE A 588 16.51 -20.62 9.97
N SER A 589 17.09 -20.54 11.17
CA SER A 589 16.49 -19.96 12.36
C SER A 589 17.25 -18.69 12.76
N LEU A 590 16.52 -17.64 13.16
CA LEU A 590 17.11 -16.39 13.67
C LEU A 590 17.69 -16.60 15.07
N PHE A 591 16.98 -17.36 15.89
CA PHE A 591 17.40 -17.78 17.23
C PHE A 591 16.95 -19.22 17.53
N PRO A 592 17.59 -19.92 18.48
CA PRO A 592 17.27 -21.31 18.77
C PRO A 592 15.80 -21.52 19.16
N GLY A 593 15.10 -22.36 18.40
CA GLY A 593 13.72 -22.75 18.71
C GLY A 593 12.63 -21.87 18.12
N ASP A 594 12.99 -20.87 17.31
CA ASP A 594 12.05 -19.94 16.65
C ASP A 594 11.16 -20.59 15.56
N ASN A 595 11.24 -21.90 15.38
CA ASN A 595 10.54 -22.69 14.37
C ASN A 595 9.86 -23.95 14.96
N LYS A 596 9.73 -24.02 16.29
CA LYS A 596 9.24 -25.22 17.00
C LYS A 596 7.72 -25.33 17.06
N ASP A 597 7.01 -24.22 17.02
CA ASP A 597 5.54 -24.24 17.02
C ASP A 597 4.98 -24.43 15.60
N LYS A 598 3.69 -24.76 15.49
CA LYS A 598 3.00 -25.04 14.22
C LYS A 598 2.64 -23.78 13.41
N TYR A 599 2.75 -22.60 13.99
CA TYR A 599 2.29 -21.34 13.41
C TYR A 599 3.39 -20.60 12.62
N GLN A 600 4.66 -20.79 12.99
CA GLN A 600 5.78 -20.05 12.40
C GLN A 600 5.95 -20.31 10.90
N SER A 601 6.08 -19.23 10.12
CA SER A 601 6.54 -19.33 8.74
C SER A 601 7.97 -19.89 8.68
N LYS A 602 8.25 -20.74 7.69
CA LYS A 602 9.63 -21.16 7.38
C LYS A 602 10.32 -20.04 6.62
N LEU A 603 11.59 -19.80 6.98
CA LEU A 603 12.43 -18.77 6.39
C LEU A 603 13.57 -19.42 5.62
N LYS A 604 13.77 -19.01 4.37
CA LYS A 604 14.90 -19.45 3.56
C LYS A 604 15.70 -18.27 3.03
N ILE A 605 17.02 -18.40 3.08
CA ILE A 605 17.95 -17.40 2.54
C ILE A 605 18.46 -17.87 1.17
N ARG A 606 18.52 -16.95 0.21
CA ARG A 606 19.06 -17.19 -1.14
C ARG A 606 20.57 -17.43 -1.09
N GLY A 607 21.08 -18.40 -1.85
CA GLY A 607 22.52 -18.52 -2.09
C GLY A 607 23.06 -17.31 -2.83
N GLY A 608 24.18 -16.77 -2.36
CA GLY A 608 24.73 -15.50 -2.83
C GLY A 608 24.32 -14.29 -1.96
N ALA A 609 23.53 -14.48 -0.91
CA ALA A 609 22.98 -13.38 -0.11
C ALA A 609 23.64 -13.22 1.27
N ILE A 610 23.65 -11.97 1.74
CA ILE A 610 23.96 -11.57 3.11
C ILE A 610 22.80 -10.75 3.67
N ILE A 611 22.12 -11.27 4.70
CA ILE A 611 21.00 -10.58 5.37
C ILE A 611 21.49 -10.02 6.73
N PRO A 612 21.46 -8.69 6.93
CA PRO A 612 21.75 -8.09 8.23
C PRO A 612 20.55 -8.26 9.18
N THR A 613 20.86 -8.66 10.41
CA THR A 613 19.89 -8.86 11.50
C THR A 613 20.38 -8.23 12.78
N GLY A 614 19.47 -7.67 13.57
CA GLY A 614 19.74 -7.12 14.89
C GLY A 614 19.48 -8.14 15.99
N LYS A 615 19.54 -7.67 17.24
CA LYS A 615 19.03 -8.41 18.41
C LYS A 615 17.54 -8.20 18.60
N ILE A 616 16.96 -9.04 19.46
CA ILE A 616 15.59 -8.84 19.95
C ILE A 616 15.52 -7.54 20.76
N ILE A 617 14.55 -6.70 20.41
CA ILE A 617 14.22 -5.42 21.06
C ILE A 617 12.71 -5.34 21.28
N GLN A 618 12.23 -4.56 22.25
CA GLN A 618 10.80 -4.44 22.55
C GLN A 618 10.08 -3.37 21.73
N ASN A 619 10.84 -2.41 21.19
CA ASN A 619 10.37 -1.38 20.28
C ASN A 619 11.58 -0.86 19.46
N THR A 620 11.33 -0.13 18.38
CA THR A 620 12.39 0.35 17.48
C THR A 620 13.26 1.50 18.00
N THR A 621 12.97 2.04 19.20
CA THR A 621 13.82 3.07 19.83
C THR A 621 15.03 2.48 20.55
N GLU A 622 14.99 1.17 20.84
CA GLU A 622 16.12 0.45 21.40
C GLU A 622 17.23 0.24 20.36
N LYS A 623 18.45 0.11 20.87
CA LYS A 623 19.64 -0.24 20.09
C LYS A 623 19.50 -1.65 19.52
N SER A 624 19.34 -1.78 18.20
CA SER A 624 19.09 -3.05 17.50
C SER A 624 20.34 -3.76 16.98
N LEU A 625 21.35 -3.00 16.56
CA LEU A 625 22.56 -3.49 15.90
C LEU A 625 23.71 -3.85 16.84
N ASP A 626 23.58 -3.77 18.16
CA ASP A 626 24.63 -4.24 19.09
C ASP A 626 24.14 -5.45 19.92
N PRO A 627 24.42 -6.71 19.49
CA PRO A 627 25.27 -7.07 18.34
C PRO A 627 24.53 -7.10 16.98
N LEU A 628 25.27 -6.78 15.90
CA LEU A 628 24.85 -6.95 14.51
C LEU A 628 25.16 -8.38 14.09
N THR A 629 24.22 -9.07 13.48
CA THR A 629 24.42 -10.43 12.96
C THR A 629 24.22 -10.46 11.45
N LEU A 630 25.21 -10.95 10.70
CA LEU A 630 25.12 -11.19 9.26
C LEU A 630 24.82 -12.67 9.01
N LEU A 631 23.63 -12.95 8.47
CA LEU A 631 23.29 -14.27 7.93
C LEU A 631 23.88 -14.38 6.53
N VAL A 632 24.69 -15.38 6.26
CA VAL A 632 25.42 -15.54 4.99
C VAL A 632 25.07 -16.88 4.38
N CYS A 633 24.58 -16.90 3.15
CA CYS A 633 24.40 -18.13 2.38
C CYS A 633 25.18 -18.00 1.08
N LEU A 634 26.17 -18.87 0.87
CA LEU A 634 27.03 -18.81 -0.30
C LEU A 634 26.32 -19.39 -1.53
N ASP A 635 26.59 -18.81 -2.69
CA ASP A 635 26.20 -19.36 -3.98
C ASP A 635 27.09 -20.54 -4.40
N GLU A 636 26.85 -21.08 -5.60
CA GLU A 636 27.62 -22.18 -6.17
C GLU A 636 29.09 -21.82 -6.43
N GLN A 637 29.41 -20.54 -6.57
CA GLN A 637 30.77 -20.01 -6.72
C GLN A 637 31.44 -19.72 -5.37
N GLY A 638 30.76 -20.01 -4.25
CA GLY A 638 31.26 -19.78 -2.91
C GLY A 638 31.27 -18.30 -2.51
N LYS A 639 30.40 -17.48 -3.08
CA LYS A 639 30.33 -16.03 -2.83
C LYS A 639 28.98 -15.63 -2.25
N ALA A 640 28.96 -14.49 -1.56
CA ALA A 640 27.72 -13.80 -1.22
C ALA A 640 27.93 -12.29 -1.09
N SER A 641 26.86 -11.53 -1.27
CA SER A 641 26.84 -10.08 -1.06
C SER A 641 25.53 -9.63 -0.43
N GLY A 642 25.55 -8.48 0.24
CA GLY A 642 24.35 -7.85 0.77
C GLY A 642 24.66 -6.46 1.29
N SER A 643 23.62 -5.75 1.72
CA SER A 643 23.76 -4.38 2.20
C SER A 643 22.89 -4.10 3.42
N MET A 644 23.24 -3.05 4.16
CA MET A 644 22.44 -2.51 5.25
C MET A 644 22.41 -0.99 5.16
N TYR A 645 21.21 -0.42 5.10
CA TYR A 645 20.96 1.00 5.31
C TYR A 645 20.53 1.24 6.75
N TRP A 646 21.10 2.26 7.39
CA TRP A 646 20.72 2.69 8.73
C TRP A 646 20.88 4.20 8.91
N ASP A 647 19.94 4.85 9.59
CA ASP A 647 20.00 6.26 9.96
C ASP A 647 19.43 6.48 11.38
N GLU A 648 19.18 7.74 11.74
CA GLU A 648 18.55 8.13 13.02
C GLU A 648 17.15 7.52 13.22
N GLY A 649 16.49 7.02 12.16
CA GLY A 649 15.18 6.39 12.20
C GLY A 649 14.02 7.38 12.20
N GLU A 650 14.30 8.66 12.39
CA GLU A 650 13.33 9.74 12.30
C GLU A 650 14.00 10.98 11.67
N GLY A 651 13.19 11.90 11.19
CA GLY A 651 13.63 13.18 10.63
C GLY A 651 14.47 13.10 9.34
N TRP A 652 14.94 14.26 8.87
CA TRP A 652 15.45 14.41 7.49
C TRP A 652 16.97 14.49 7.36
N SER A 653 17.71 14.19 8.43
CA SER A 653 19.18 14.31 8.45
C SER A 653 19.87 13.40 7.42
N PHE A 654 19.26 12.26 7.07
CA PHE A 654 19.74 11.36 6.01
C PHE A 654 19.88 12.06 4.64
N LYS A 655 18.98 13.01 4.31
CA LYS A 655 19.07 13.82 3.08
C LYS A 655 20.32 14.70 3.04
N LYS A 656 20.95 14.95 4.19
CA LYS A 656 22.22 15.69 4.36
C LYS A 656 23.44 14.76 4.51
N GLY A 657 23.26 13.46 4.25
CA GLY A 657 24.31 12.45 4.35
C GLY A 657 24.46 11.80 5.73
N ASN A 658 23.56 12.09 6.69
CA ASN A 658 23.57 11.46 8.02
C ASN A 658 22.85 10.10 8.00
N TYR A 659 23.40 9.17 7.23
CA TYR A 659 23.01 7.76 7.17
C TYR A 659 24.28 6.90 7.12
N SER A 660 24.14 5.59 7.19
CA SER A 660 25.19 4.60 6.98
C SER A 660 24.65 3.54 6.03
N LEU A 661 25.19 3.49 4.82
CA LEU A 661 24.95 2.43 3.86
C LEU A 661 26.21 1.56 3.80
N GLN A 662 26.12 0.36 4.37
CA GLN A 662 27.19 -0.63 4.43
C GLN A 662 26.96 -1.71 3.38
N GLN A 663 28.02 -2.11 2.70
CA GLN A 663 28.05 -3.18 1.70
C GLN A 663 28.94 -4.30 2.21
N PHE A 664 28.44 -5.53 2.20
CA PHE A 664 29.13 -6.72 2.71
C PHE A 664 29.43 -7.70 1.58
N THR A 665 30.54 -8.40 1.71
CA THR A 665 30.90 -9.51 0.81
C THR A 665 31.38 -10.70 1.62
N ALA A 666 31.06 -11.90 1.18
CA ALA A 666 31.58 -13.16 1.68
C ALA A 666 32.20 -13.96 0.53
N GLU A 667 33.34 -14.59 0.77
CA GLU A 667 33.98 -15.47 -0.20
C GLU A 667 34.60 -16.68 0.51
N LYS A 668 34.40 -17.86 -0.08
CA LYS A 668 35.02 -19.11 0.36
C LYS A 668 36.47 -19.14 -0.12
N GLY A 669 37.40 -19.05 0.83
CA GLY A 669 38.83 -19.15 0.60
C GLY A 669 39.36 -20.60 0.67
N ALA A 670 40.69 -20.72 0.69
CA ALA A 670 41.38 -21.99 0.89
C ALA A 670 41.03 -22.65 2.24
N ASN A 671 41.19 -23.97 2.35
CA ASN A 671 40.95 -24.75 3.58
C ASN A 671 39.49 -24.69 4.11
N ASN A 672 38.50 -24.51 3.23
CA ASN A 672 37.08 -24.49 3.60
C ASN A 672 36.70 -23.36 4.57
N LYS A 673 37.45 -22.24 4.55
CA LYS A 673 37.16 -21.03 5.32
C LYS A 673 36.34 -20.04 4.51
N VAL A 674 35.43 -19.33 5.16
CA VAL A 674 34.68 -18.21 4.58
C VAL A 674 35.16 -16.93 5.23
N ILE A 675 35.48 -15.93 4.42
CA ILE A 675 35.87 -14.60 4.90
C ILE A 675 34.72 -13.64 4.59
N VAL A 676 34.20 -12.98 5.62
CA VAL A 676 33.14 -11.98 5.50
C VAL A 676 33.69 -10.62 5.89
N LYS A 677 33.50 -9.60 5.04
CA LYS A 677 34.06 -8.25 5.26
C LYS A 677 33.12 -7.14 4.82
N LEU A 678 33.37 -5.96 5.36
CA LEU A 678 32.80 -4.70 4.88
C LEU A 678 33.51 -4.29 3.58
N ALA A 679 32.81 -4.37 2.45
CA ALA A 679 33.32 -4.00 1.14
C ALA A 679 33.23 -2.49 0.86
N GLY A 680 32.27 -1.80 1.50
CA GLY A 680 32.12 -0.36 1.37
C GLY A 680 31.19 0.22 2.42
N LYS A 681 31.39 1.50 2.75
CA LYS A 681 30.55 2.28 3.67
C LYS A 681 30.40 3.69 3.13
N THR A 682 29.16 4.17 3.00
CA THR A 682 28.87 5.54 2.61
C THR A 682 27.93 6.20 3.61
N GLY A 683 27.98 7.53 3.69
CA GLY A 683 27.28 8.32 4.70
C GLY A 683 28.10 8.53 5.99
N LYS A 684 27.58 9.36 6.89
CA LYS A 684 28.28 9.87 8.08
C LYS A 684 27.78 9.29 9.41
N TYR A 685 26.66 8.58 9.39
CA TYR A 685 26.05 8.04 10.60
C TYR A 685 26.92 6.93 11.20
N GLN A 686 27.12 6.96 12.51
CA GLN A 686 27.87 5.93 13.21
C GLN A 686 26.90 4.90 13.80
N THR A 687 26.97 3.68 13.29
CA THR A 687 26.17 2.57 13.80
C THR A 687 26.71 2.12 15.17
N GLU A 688 25.80 1.72 16.04
CA GLU A 688 26.09 1.32 17.43
C GLU A 688 27.05 0.13 17.55
N ASN A 689 27.10 -0.74 16.55
CA ASN A 689 27.95 -1.93 16.52
C ASN A 689 29.44 -1.61 16.32
N LYS A 690 29.80 -0.38 15.93
CA LYS A 690 31.19 0.05 15.66
C LYS A 690 31.94 -0.93 14.74
N ASP A 691 31.27 -1.33 13.67
CA ASP A 691 31.75 -2.28 12.65
C ASP A 691 32.03 -3.72 13.17
N MET A 692 31.66 -4.04 14.42
CA MET A 692 31.66 -5.41 14.95
C MET A 692 30.42 -6.17 14.47
N ALA A 693 30.58 -7.46 14.19
CA ALA A 693 29.46 -8.33 13.86
C ALA A 693 29.67 -9.78 14.29
N ILE A 694 28.56 -10.48 14.47
CA ILE A 694 28.47 -11.94 14.46
C ILE A 694 28.16 -12.35 13.02
N VAL A 695 28.87 -13.34 12.49
CA VAL A 695 28.59 -13.93 11.19
C VAL A 695 28.04 -15.33 11.40
N LYS A 696 26.91 -15.63 10.77
CA LYS A 696 26.29 -16.96 10.75
C LYS A 696 26.23 -17.43 9.30
N VAL A 697 27.09 -18.37 8.93
CA VAL A 697 27.08 -18.99 7.60
C VAL A 697 26.09 -20.16 7.61
N VAL A 698 25.03 -20.04 6.80
CA VAL A 698 23.94 -21.00 6.65
C VAL A 698 24.28 -21.98 5.53
N THR A 699 24.32 -23.26 5.85
CA THR A 699 24.57 -24.35 4.90
C THR A 699 23.59 -25.49 5.11
N LYS A 700 23.54 -26.45 4.17
CA LYS A 700 22.73 -27.69 4.30
C LYS A 700 23.11 -28.51 5.53
N GLN A 701 24.36 -28.41 5.99
CA GLN A 701 24.87 -29.14 7.16
C GLN A 701 24.61 -28.41 8.49
N GLY A 702 24.02 -27.22 8.44
CA GLY A 702 23.73 -26.38 9.60
C GLY A 702 24.45 -25.03 9.57
N ILE A 703 24.37 -24.32 10.69
CA ILE A 703 24.91 -22.97 10.83
C ILE A 703 26.30 -23.01 11.49
N ARG A 704 27.27 -22.35 10.86
CA ARG A 704 28.60 -22.08 11.44
C ARG A 704 28.69 -20.61 11.79
N GLN A 705 29.35 -20.28 12.89
CA GLN A 705 29.41 -18.88 13.34
C GLN A 705 30.76 -18.48 13.89
N GLY A 706 30.98 -17.17 13.91
CA GLY A 706 32.14 -16.47 14.44
C GLY A 706 31.82 -14.99 14.58
N SER A 707 32.73 -14.22 15.16
CA SER A 707 32.51 -12.80 15.41
C SER A 707 33.82 -12.03 15.32
N GLY A 708 33.76 -10.77 14.94
CA GLY A 708 34.94 -9.93 14.84
C GLY A 708 34.62 -8.58 14.22
N ASN A 709 35.67 -7.88 13.78
CA ASN A 709 35.55 -6.61 13.10
C ASN A 709 35.41 -6.83 11.58
N LEU A 710 34.36 -6.26 10.99
CA LEU A 710 34.08 -6.40 9.56
C LEU A 710 35.14 -5.73 8.66
N THR A 711 35.88 -4.72 9.14
CA THR A 711 36.96 -4.08 8.37
C THR A 711 38.22 -4.93 8.32
N GLU A 712 38.44 -5.77 9.34
CA GLU A 712 39.57 -6.71 9.40
C GLU A 712 39.26 -8.01 8.65
N GLY A 713 37.97 -8.32 8.49
CA GLY A 713 37.49 -9.57 7.93
C GLY A 713 37.27 -10.62 9.02
N ILE A 714 36.12 -11.28 8.97
CA ILE A 714 35.73 -12.31 9.93
C ILE A 714 35.85 -13.67 9.23
N GLU A 715 36.73 -14.53 9.75
CA GLU A 715 36.92 -15.89 9.24
C GLU A 715 35.99 -16.89 9.93
N ILE A 716 35.33 -17.73 9.14
CA ILE A 716 34.44 -18.81 9.60
C ILE A 716 34.88 -20.13 9.00
N GLN A 717 35.09 -21.15 9.83
CA GLN A 717 35.39 -22.50 9.38
C GLN A 717 34.08 -23.24 9.06
N LEU A 718 33.94 -23.76 7.83
CA LEU A 718 32.78 -24.56 7.41
C LEU A 718 32.88 -26.02 7.86
#